data_AF-A0A2N2NUN6-F1
#
_entry.id   AF-A0A2N2NUN6-F1
#
_cell.length_a   1.000
_cell.length_b   1.000
_cell.length_c   1.000
_cell.angle_alpha   90.00
_cell.angle_beta   90.00
_cell.angle_gamma   90.00
#
_symmetry.space_group_name_H-M   'P 1'
#
loop_
_entity.id
_entity.type
_entity.pdbx_description
1 polymer ?
#
loop_
_entity_poly.entity_id
_entity_poly.type
_entity_poly.pdbx_seq_one_letter_code
_entity_poly.pdbx_strand_id
1 'polypeptide(L)'
;MQMYVQVIVNVPGIEGVFDYHVPEDLQNGLEVGALVLVPFGKQIAQGIIQAFVSSPQVPKTRPIDSVIDPHAVINANQQKLAEWMARETLSPISACYKLMLPSGLSQQVDSLYELVHFDPSIPLSPVQRRIVEHLKEKGASRGAQLNRAFTRVNWKAAIRRLIQLGIVQSQTYLAPPRVQAKMVRTIHLNIKTEDIDLRLSEISKKGTAFDRRRGVLQLVSNYPDGIESSMVTIATGATSVDLNKLADAGLIYFGEVESIRDPLEHYEKISHDPPILTEDQQLNWSKLKDMLEKQDFHSPVLIHGVTGSGKTELYLRMVKAVLEQSKTAIVMVPEISLTPQTVKRFQARFAGKVGIIHSQISEGARYDTWRRIRKGELKVIVGPRSALFSPLENLGLIIVDEAHDDSYFQDDMPPRYNAIQAAEVYAKLNQALIVYGSATPSIEMMYKAKQQKWTILRMPLRIFAHTEIVMSELQVEKDLSKQNLKALPLPEVNIIDMRRELKQGNRSIFSRDLHDKIHTTLDAGHQAILFLNRRGSATYVFCRNCGYRLSCPRCDIPLTFHADQNHLLCHHCGYTRQMPATCPQCKSNQIRQFGIGTERVEQEVSKQFPSARVIRMDSGISKQKGIHEVLLRQFADRKADILVGTQMLAKGIDFPFVTLVGVILADVGLSMPDFRAAERTFQLLTQVAGRAGRSPLGGNVIFQTYQPDEYPIRMAAKHDFSSFYEHELGYRSKLGYPPFSRLIRLEFRHRDENEAKLSAQSMAEKISFWIKAGNHKQTDIIGPVPCFFPKLNAIYRWQIILRGPRPIEVLFNKELGETIVTVDPVSLL
;
A
#
# COMPACT_ATOMS: atom_id res chain seq x y z
N MET A 1 2.10 -8.64 46.62
CA MET A 1 3.24 -9.36 45.99
C MET A 1 3.68 -8.54 44.80
N GLN A 2 4.95 -8.20 44.67
CA GLN A 2 5.39 -7.26 43.63
C GLN A 2 5.31 -7.93 42.26
N MET A 3 4.47 -7.38 41.37
CA MET A 3 4.22 -7.90 40.03
C MET A 3 5.22 -7.27 39.05
N TYR A 4 5.77 -8.06 38.13
CA TYR A 4 6.71 -7.61 37.11
C TYR A 4 6.19 -7.91 35.70
N VAL A 5 6.55 -7.04 34.75
CA VAL A 5 6.16 -7.16 33.35
C VAL A 5 7.33 -6.88 32.42
N GLN A 6 7.32 -7.53 31.26
CA GLN A 6 8.16 -7.21 30.11
C GLN A 6 7.43 -6.23 29.21
N VAL A 7 8.08 -5.11 28.90
CA VAL A 7 7.51 -4.04 28.08
C VAL A 7 8.38 -3.81 26.86
N ILE A 8 7.74 -3.80 25.69
CA ILE A 8 8.36 -3.39 24.44
C ILE A 8 8.18 -1.90 24.30
N VAL A 9 9.29 -1.19 24.38
CA VAL A 9 9.30 0.27 24.36
C VAL A 9 9.30 0.76 22.90
N ASN A 10 8.35 1.63 22.56
CA ASN A 10 8.17 2.18 21.23
C ASN A 10 9.12 3.38 20.97
N VAL A 11 10.43 3.15 21.12
CA VAL A 11 11.47 4.14 20.84
C VAL A 11 12.20 3.76 19.55
N PRO A 12 12.31 4.67 18.57
CA PRO A 12 13.02 4.39 17.32
C PRO A 12 14.47 3.96 17.55
N GLY A 13 14.90 2.86 16.92
CA GLY A 13 16.27 2.36 16.99
C GLY A 13 16.61 1.59 18.27
N ILE A 14 15.65 1.40 19.19
CA ILE A 14 15.82 0.54 20.37
C ILE A 14 15.26 -0.85 20.06
N GLU A 15 16.07 -1.86 20.36
CA GLU A 15 15.74 -3.27 20.24
C GLU A 15 15.62 -3.91 21.63
N GLY A 16 14.75 -4.91 21.74
CA GLY A 16 14.59 -5.72 22.94
C GLY A 16 13.34 -5.40 23.77
N VAL A 17 13.30 -6.09 24.92
CA VAL A 17 12.21 -6.11 25.89
C VAL A 17 12.80 -5.69 27.23
N PHE A 18 12.05 -4.93 28.03
CA PHE A 18 12.57 -4.33 29.25
C PHE A 18 11.66 -4.64 30.43
N ASP A 19 12.26 -5.00 31.57
CA ASP A 19 11.53 -5.41 32.76
C ASP A 19 11.17 -4.20 33.65
N TYR A 20 9.90 -4.11 34.01
CA TYR A 20 9.33 -3.10 34.91
C TYR A 20 8.57 -3.76 36.05
N HIS A 21 8.40 -3.07 37.17
CA HIS A 21 7.43 -3.48 38.20
C HIS A 21 6.13 -2.68 38.06
N VAL A 22 5.01 -3.32 38.40
CA VAL A 22 3.67 -2.72 38.36
C VAL A 22 3.33 -2.15 39.74
N PRO A 23 3.13 -0.82 39.87
CA PRO A 23 2.61 -0.19 41.08
C PRO A 23 1.30 -0.83 41.56
N GLU A 24 1.05 -0.91 42.87
CA GLU A 24 -0.12 -1.61 43.43
C GLU A 24 -1.46 -1.06 42.91
N ASP A 25 -1.55 0.25 42.68
CA ASP A 25 -2.70 0.95 42.11
C ASP A 25 -2.97 0.58 40.64
N LEU A 26 -1.96 0.09 39.91
CA LEU A 26 -2.05 -0.29 38.50
C LEU A 26 -2.14 -1.81 38.27
N GLN A 27 -2.15 -2.62 39.34
CA GLN A 27 -2.18 -4.09 39.22
C GLN A 27 -3.52 -4.65 38.75
N ASN A 28 -4.62 -3.94 38.99
CA ASN A 28 -5.96 -4.43 38.65
C ASN A 28 -6.32 -4.13 37.18
N GLY A 29 -6.72 -5.17 36.44
CA GLY A 29 -7.25 -5.04 35.08
C GLY A 29 -6.19 -4.85 33.98
N LEU A 30 -4.90 -4.99 34.30
CA LEU A 30 -3.82 -4.88 33.33
C LEU A 30 -3.64 -6.21 32.57
N GLU A 31 -3.61 -6.15 31.24
CA GLU A 31 -3.50 -7.33 30.38
C GLU A 31 -2.19 -7.36 29.57
N VAL A 32 -1.84 -8.56 29.09
CA VAL A 32 -0.83 -8.68 28.03
C VAL A 32 -1.36 -7.99 26.76
N GLY A 33 -0.54 -7.14 26.15
CA GLY A 33 -0.93 -6.29 25.04
C GLY A 33 -1.47 -4.92 25.45
N ALA A 34 -1.56 -4.62 26.75
CA ALA A 34 -1.97 -3.31 27.25
C ALA A 34 -0.96 -2.21 26.89
N LEU A 35 -1.46 -0.99 26.75
CA LEU A 35 -0.70 0.18 26.36
C LEU A 35 -0.34 1.01 27.58
N VAL A 36 0.96 1.20 27.83
CA VAL A 36 1.48 1.85 29.05
C VAL A 36 2.49 2.94 28.73
N LEU A 37 2.74 3.82 29.70
CA LEU A 37 3.87 4.73 29.75
C LEU A 37 4.90 4.19 30.73
N VAL A 38 6.17 4.17 30.31
CA VAL A 38 7.28 3.65 31.11
C VAL A 38 8.49 4.58 31.06
N PRO A 39 9.23 4.74 32.17
CA PRO A 39 10.48 5.47 32.16
C PRO A 39 11.56 4.67 31.42
N PHE A 40 12.18 5.27 30.41
CA PHE A 40 13.24 4.68 29.61
C PHE A 40 14.43 5.64 29.52
N GLY A 41 15.54 5.33 30.20
CA GLY A 41 16.70 6.25 30.28
C GLY A 41 16.36 7.55 31.01
N LYS A 42 16.42 8.68 30.30
CA LYS A 42 16.07 10.03 30.80
C LYS A 42 14.69 10.52 30.36
N GLN A 43 13.90 9.66 29.70
CA GLN A 43 12.60 10.01 29.14
C GLN A 43 11.52 9.04 29.63
N ILE A 44 10.26 9.42 29.46
CA ILE A 44 9.11 8.51 29.51
C ILE A 44 8.76 8.15 28.07
N ALA A 45 8.48 6.88 27.82
CA ALA A 45 8.16 6.34 26.51
C ALA A 45 6.91 5.47 26.59
N GLN A 46 6.20 5.40 25.48
CA GLN A 46 5.10 4.46 25.32
C GLN A 46 5.65 3.04 25.17
N GLY A 47 4.98 2.10 25.81
CA GLY A 47 5.30 0.68 25.74
C GLY A 47 4.05 -0.18 25.62
N ILE A 48 4.26 -1.42 25.17
CA ILE A 48 3.23 -2.47 25.17
C ILE A 48 3.71 -3.59 26.08
N ILE A 49 2.85 -4.05 26.96
CA ILE A 49 3.14 -5.20 27.82
C ILE A 49 3.18 -6.45 26.95
N GLN A 50 4.33 -7.12 26.92
CA GLN A 50 4.51 -8.37 26.19
C GLN A 50 4.17 -9.58 27.07
N ALA A 51 4.59 -9.57 28.34
CA ALA A 51 4.41 -10.70 29.23
C ALA A 51 4.45 -10.27 30.70
N PHE A 52 3.78 -11.04 31.56
CA PHE A 52 4.00 -11.00 33.00
C PHE A 52 5.13 -11.97 33.36
N VAL A 53 6.00 -11.55 34.27
CA VAL A 53 7.15 -12.35 34.72
C VAL A 53 7.16 -12.47 36.23
N SER A 54 7.54 -13.64 36.74
CA SER A 54 7.63 -13.90 38.18
C SER A 54 8.82 -13.20 38.83
N SER A 55 9.88 -12.95 38.06
CA SER A 55 11.10 -12.29 38.52
C SER A 55 11.75 -11.51 37.37
N PRO A 56 12.28 -10.30 37.61
CA PRO A 56 12.99 -9.54 36.60
C PRO A 56 14.38 -10.15 36.31
N GLN A 57 14.87 -9.99 35.10
CA GLN A 57 16.24 -10.32 34.67
C GLN A 57 17.28 -9.35 35.24
N VAL A 58 16.84 -8.22 35.79
CA VAL A 58 17.69 -7.19 36.37
C VAL A 58 17.42 -7.00 37.87
N PRO A 59 18.45 -6.69 38.68
CA PRO A 59 18.30 -6.57 40.14
C PRO A 59 17.50 -5.34 40.59
N LYS A 60 17.38 -4.31 39.73
CA LYS A 60 16.60 -3.09 40.01
C LYS A 60 15.74 -2.76 38.80
N THR A 61 14.42 -2.71 38.99
CA THR A 61 13.45 -2.29 37.98
C THR A 61 12.93 -0.88 38.29
N ARG A 62 12.37 -0.22 37.28
CA ARG A 62 11.61 1.03 37.45
C ARG A 62 10.10 0.73 37.45
N PRO A 63 9.26 1.58 38.07
CA PRO A 63 7.81 1.42 37.99
C PRO A 63 7.28 1.74 36.59
N ILE A 64 6.16 1.13 36.22
CA ILE A 64 5.29 1.69 35.17
C ILE A 64 4.82 3.08 35.62
N ASP A 65 4.86 4.06 34.72
CA ASP A 65 4.45 5.44 35.01
C ASP A 65 2.93 5.57 35.04
N SER A 66 2.26 5.09 33.99
CA SER A 66 0.80 5.14 33.87
C SER A 66 0.28 4.18 32.78
N VAL A 67 -1.02 3.87 32.82
CA VAL A 67 -1.70 3.02 31.83
C VAL A 67 -2.51 3.91 30.88
N ILE A 68 -2.29 3.77 29.57
CA ILE A 68 -3.06 4.49 28.53
C ILE A 68 -4.32 3.71 28.18
N ASP A 69 -4.18 2.40 27.98
CA ASP A 69 -5.29 1.49 27.71
C ASP A 69 -5.01 0.17 28.45
N PRO A 70 -5.83 -0.19 29.46
CA PRO A 70 -5.61 -1.38 30.27
C PRO A 70 -5.90 -2.68 29.48
N HIS A 71 -6.72 -2.59 28.43
CA HIS A 71 -7.06 -3.73 27.58
C HIS A 71 -6.03 -3.94 26.48
N ALA A 72 -5.92 -5.17 26.00
CA ALA A 72 -5.08 -5.51 24.87
C ALA A 72 -5.38 -4.61 23.65
N VAL A 73 -4.45 -3.71 23.32
CA VAL A 73 -4.45 -2.97 22.05
C VAL A 73 -3.88 -3.82 20.92
N ILE A 74 -3.16 -4.88 21.29
CA ILE A 74 -2.58 -5.88 20.40
C ILE A 74 -2.87 -7.25 21.00
N ASN A 75 -3.62 -8.08 20.28
CA ASN A 75 -4.04 -9.39 20.77
C ASN A 75 -2.92 -10.44 20.67
N ALA A 76 -3.11 -11.59 21.32
CA ALA A 76 -2.10 -12.66 21.37
C ALA A 76 -1.66 -13.19 19.99
N ASN A 77 -2.59 -13.27 19.03
CA ASN A 77 -2.26 -13.71 17.66
C ASN A 77 -1.45 -12.64 16.91
N GLN A 78 -1.72 -11.36 17.14
CA GLN A 78 -0.91 -10.26 16.62
C GLN A 78 0.49 -10.23 17.26
N GLN A 79 0.63 -10.54 18.55
CA GLN A 79 1.95 -10.69 19.20
C GLN A 79 2.79 -11.79 18.54
N LYS A 80 2.21 -12.99 18.36
CA LYS A 80 2.87 -14.11 17.65
C LYS A 80 3.21 -13.75 16.20
N LEU A 81 2.34 -13.01 15.52
CA LEU A 81 2.61 -12.50 14.19
C LEU A 81 3.80 -11.51 14.19
N ALA A 82 3.85 -10.59 15.16
CA ALA A 82 4.95 -9.63 15.30
C ALA A 82 6.29 -10.32 15.55
N GLU A 83 6.31 -11.36 16.39
CA GLU A 83 7.50 -12.19 16.65
C GLU A 83 7.96 -12.92 15.37
N TRP A 84 7.03 -13.54 14.65
CA TRP A 84 7.33 -14.18 13.36
C TRP A 84 7.87 -13.15 12.36
N MET A 85 7.24 -11.99 12.22
CA MET A 85 7.67 -10.93 11.32
C MET A 85 9.07 -10.41 11.67
N ALA A 86 9.33 -10.13 12.95
CA ALA A 86 10.62 -9.63 13.42
C ALA A 86 11.76 -10.58 13.03
N ARG A 87 11.54 -11.89 13.21
CA ARG A 87 12.48 -12.94 12.79
C ARG A 87 12.60 -13.02 11.27
N GLU A 88 11.47 -13.04 10.57
CA GLU A 88 11.42 -13.25 9.12
C GLU A 88 12.04 -12.09 8.33
N THR A 89 11.94 -10.87 8.86
CA THR A 89 12.45 -9.66 8.20
C THR A 89 13.72 -9.11 8.84
N LEU A 90 14.29 -9.80 9.84
CA LEU A 90 15.46 -9.36 10.61
C LEU A 90 15.28 -7.91 11.09
N SER A 91 14.10 -7.59 11.58
CA SER A 91 13.71 -6.24 11.99
C SER A 91 13.37 -6.20 13.48
N PRO A 92 13.54 -5.04 14.14
CA PRO A 92 13.12 -4.88 15.53
C PRO A 92 11.65 -5.24 15.73
N ILE A 93 11.36 -5.98 16.80
CA ILE A 93 9.99 -6.33 17.15
C ILE A 93 9.11 -5.09 17.41
N SER A 94 9.70 -4.01 17.94
CA SER A 94 9.05 -2.71 18.12
C SER A 94 8.53 -2.11 16.80
N ALA A 95 9.26 -2.32 15.69
CA ALA A 95 8.81 -1.89 14.36
C ALA A 95 7.60 -2.69 13.88
N CYS A 96 7.51 -3.98 14.23
CA CYS A 96 6.37 -4.84 13.89
C CYS A 96 5.13 -4.44 14.68
N TYR A 97 5.26 -4.21 15.99
CA TYR A 97 4.15 -3.73 16.83
C TYR A 97 3.61 -2.37 16.37
N LYS A 98 4.49 -1.48 15.91
CA LYS A 98 4.09 -0.18 15.37
C LYS A 98 3.16 -0.28 14.16
N LEU A 99 3.22 -1.36 13.37
CA LEU A 99 2.30 -1.58 12.25
C LEU A 99 0.88 -1.95 12.71
N MET A 100 0.74 -2.47 13.93
CA MET A 100 -0.52 -2.94 14.52
C MET A 100 -1.23 -1.86 15.34
N LEU A 101 -0.55 -0.74 15.61
CA LEU A 101 -1.12 0.43 16.25
C LEU A 101 -1.57 1.46 15.21
N PRO A 102 -2.69 2.18 15.43
CA PRO A 102 -3.10 3.26 14.56
C PRO A 102 -2.10 4.43 14.63
N SER A 103 -1.86 5.05 13.48
CA SER A 103 -1.04 6.26 13.38
C SER A 103 -1.59 7.37 14.28
N GLY A 104 -0.70 8.03 15.03
CA GLY A 104 -1.08 9.16 15.90
C GLY A 104 -1.28 8.82 17.37
N LEU A 105 -1.42 7.52 17.71
CA LEU A 105 -1.32 7.04 19.11
C LEU A 105 0.12 7.05 19.64
N SER A 106 1.11 7.03 18.74
CA SER A 106 2.52 7.09 19.12
C SER A 106 2.83 8.46 19.73
N GLN A 107 3.06 8.51 21.03
CA GLN A 107 3.51 9.72 21.70
C GLN A 107 4.97 9.99 21.32
N GLN A 108 5.21 11.08 20.59
CA GLN A 108 6.59 11.52 20.35
C GLN A 108 7.06 12.24 21.61
N VAL A 109 8.08 11.67 22.24
CA VAL A 109 8.81 12.32 23.32
C VAL A 109 9.42 13.60 22.77
N ASP A 110 8.99 14.74 23.31
CA ASP A 110 9.66 16.02 23.13
C ASP A 110 10.38 16.37 24.45
N SER A 111 11.29 17.34 24.39
CA SER A 111 11.89 17.93 25.59
C SER A 111 11.34 19.33 25.75
N LEU A 112 10.80 19.62 26.92
CA LEU A 112 10.42 20.97 27.31
C LEU A 112 11.64 21.62 27.97
N TYR A 113 12.10 22.72 27.36
CA TYR A 113 13.23 23.49 27.85
C TYR A 113 12.69 24.72 28.57
N GLU A 114 13.09 24.88 29.82
CA GLU A 114 12.65 25.97 30.67
C GLU A 114 13.87 26.72 31.21
N LEU A 115 13.78 28.05 31.26
CA LEU A 115 14.80 28.87 31.86
C LEU A 115 14.72 28.75 33.38
N VAL A 116 15.79 28.31 34.04
CA VAL A 116 15.83 28.19 35.51
C VAL A 116 16.31 29.50 36.12
N HIS A 117 17.53 29.88 35.78
CA HIS A 117 18.19 31.08 36.26
C HIS A 117 19.22 31.56 35.23
N PHE A 118 19.24 32.85 34.93
CA PHE A 118 20.19 33.43 34.00
C PHE A 118 21.03 34.51 34.69
N ASP A 119 22.33 34.24 34.85
CA ASP A 119 23.30 35.23 35.29
C ASP A 119 23.91 35.96 34.08
N PRO A 120 23.75 37.30 33.97
CA PRO A 120 24.27 38.10 32.86
C PRO A 120 25.80 38.05 32.71
N SER A 121 26.54 37.65 33.75
CA SER A 121 28.01 37.58 33.75
C SER A 121 28.56 36.37 32.98
N ILE A 122 27.73 35.37 32.65
CA ILE A 122 28.15 34.18 31.93
C ILE A 122 28.30 34.49 30.42
N PRO A 123 29.49 34.32 29.81
CA PRO A 123 29.67 34.56 28.38
C PRO A 123 28.92 33.51 27.56
N LEU A 124 27.89 33.96 26.84
CA LEU A 124 27.08 33.13 25.93
C LEU A 124 27.39 33.44 24.47
N SER A 125 27.36 32.41 23.62
CA SER A 125 27.41 32.59 22.17
C SER A 125 26.15 33.30 21.64
N PRO A 126 26.19 33.89 20.43
CA PRO A 126 25.02 34.57 19.86
C PRO A 126 23.78 33.67 19.74
N VAL A 127 23.98 32.37 19.49
CA VAL A 127 22.89 31.38 19.41
C VAL A 127 22.32 31.07 20.79
N GLN A 128 23.19 30.94 21.80
CA GLN A 128 22.77 30.69 23.18
C GLN A 128 21.97 31.86 23.74
N ARG A 129 22.42 33.11 23.50
CA ARG A 129 21.71 34.31 23.92
C ARG A 129 20.32 34.40 23.30
N ARG A 130 20.20 34.13 21.99
CA ARG A 130 18.89 34.07 21.30
C ARG A 130 17.96 32.98 21.84
N ILE A 131 18.48 31.84 22.28
CA ILE A 131 17.66 30.78 22.91
C ILE A 131 17.18 31.23 24.28
N VAL A 132 18.04 31.85 25.10
CA VAL A 132 17.68 32.39 26.41
C VAL A 132 16.61 33.49 26.29
N GLU A 133 16.77 34.43 25.35
CA GLU A 133 15.77 35.46 25.05
C GLU A 133 14.43 34.85 24.61
N HIS A 134 14.46 33.85 23.72
CA HIS A 134 13.26 33.14 23.29
C HIS A 134 12.52 32.48 24.46
N LEU A 135 13.23 31.79 25.35
CA LEU A 135 12.66 31.15 26.54
C LEU A 135 12.16 32.17 27.57
N LYS A 136 12.80 33.34 27.65
CA LYS A 136 12.36 34.46 28.51
C LYS A 136 11.08 35.11 27.99
N GLU A 137 10.93 35.27 26.69
CA GLU A 137 9.75 35.89 26.06
C GLU A 137 8.56 34.93 25.93
N LYS A 138 8.81 33.67 25.52
CA LYS A 138 7.75 32.69 25.21
C LYS A 138 7.51 31.67 26.31
N GLY A 139 8.31 31.70 27.37
CA GLY A 139 8.30 30.69 28.43
C GLY A 139 8.88 29.36 27.96
N ALA A 140 8.60 28.31 28.74
CA ALA A 140 9.06 26.96 28.47
C ALA A 140 8.68 26.50 27.05
N SER A 141 9.68 26.08 26.26
CA SER A 141 9.49 25.78 24.85
C SER A 141 9.92 24.36 24.52
N ARG A 142 9.13 23.69 23.70
CA ARG A 142 9.41 22.32 23.25
C ARG A 142 10.52 22.28 22.21
N GLY A 143 11.25 21.18 22.12
CA GLY A 143 12.25 20.96 21.09
C GLY A 143 11.71 21.10 19.66
N ALA A 144 10.46 20.70 19.39
CA ALA A 144 9.81 20.95 18.10
C ALA A 144 9.57 22.45 17.82
N GLN A 145 9.25 23.25 18.85
CA GLN A 145 9.07 24.70 18.73
C GLN A 145 10.43 25.40 18.48
N LEU A 146 11.48 24.97 19.17
CA LEU A 146 12.84 25.45 18.96
C LEU A 146 13.38 25.07 17.57
N ASN A 147 13.09 23.87 17.06
CA ASN A 147 13.44 23.49 15.67
C ASN A 147 12.82 24.44 14.63
N ARG A 148 11.58 24.91 14.86
CA ARG A 148 10.93 25.89 13.96
C ARG A 148 11.52 27.28 14.11
N ALA A 149 11.78 27.72 15.33
CA ALA A 149 12.36 29.03 15.63
C ALA A 149 13.82 29.16 15.16
N PHE A 150 14.57 28.06 15.10
CA PHE A 150 16.01 28.03 14.79
C PHE A 150 16.34 27.08 13.63
N THR A 151 15.66 27.23 12.49
CA THR A 151 15.71 26.31 11.32
C THR A 151 17.06 26.22 10.60
N ARG A 152 17.98 27.17 10.81
CA ARG A 152 19.29 27.22 10.12
C ARG A 152 20.50 27.18 11.06
N VAL A 153 20.27 26.87 12.33
CA VAL A 153 21.30 26.95 13.36
C VAL A 153 21.28 25.66 14.19
N ASN A 154 22.45 25.17 14.60
CA ASN A 154 22.54 24.00 15.48
C ASN A 154 22.19 24.36 16.94
N TRP A 155 20.93 24.72 17.17
CA TRP A 155 20.42 25.07 18.51
C TRP A 155 20.56 23.92 19.50
N LYS A 156 20.55 22.66 19.03
CA LYS A 156 20.73 21.46 19.87
C LYS A 156 22.10 21.39 20.56
N ALA A 157 23.16 21.91 19.93
CA ALA A 157 24.47 22.02 20.56
C ALA A 157 24.50 23.17 21.57
N ALA A 158 23.92 24.32 21.20
CA ALA A 158 23.85 25.50 22.05
C ALA A 158 23.05 25.25 23.35
N ILE A 159 21.88 24.62 23.24
CA ILE A 159 21.02 24.34 24.39
C ILE A 159 21.61 23.26 25.32
N ARG A 160 22.32 22.27 24.76
CA ARG A 160 23.07 21.29 25.58
C ARG A 160 24.09 21.97 26.48
N ARG A 161 24.79 22.98 25.97
CA ARG A 161 25.73 23.77 26.77
C ARG A 161 25.03 24.65 27.80
N LEU A 162 23.88 25.23 27.48
CA LEU A 162 23.05 25.96 28.46
C LEU A 162 22.55 25.07 29.60
N ILE A 163 22.22 23.81 29.29
CA ILE A 163 21.84 22.80 30.31
C ILE A 163 23.03 22.45 31.20
N GLN A 164 24.23 22.26 30.64
CA GLN A 164 25.44 22.03 31.43
C GLN A 164 25.78 23.19 32.37
N LEU A 165 25.48 24.43 31.96
CA LEU A 165 25.68 25.63 32.75
C LEU A 165 24.56 25.87 33.78
N GLY A 166 23.54 25.00 33.85
CA GLY A 166 22.40 25.14 34.76
C GLY A 166 21.44 26.28 34.41
N ILE A 167 21.62 26.95 33.25
CA ILE A 167 20.80 28.11 32.84
C ILE A 167 19.42 27.64 32.33
N VAL A 168 19.38 26.48 31.69
CA VAL A 168 18.18 25.87 31.12
C VAL A 168 18.02 24.47 31.70
N GLN A 169 16.84 24.13 32.19
CA GLN A 169 16.48 22.75 32.52
C GLN A 169 15.75 22.11 31.34
N SER A 170 15.94 20.80 31.18
CA SER A 170 15.24 20.00 30.20
C SER A 170 14.40 18.98 30.95
N GLN A 171 13.09 19.07 30.82
CA GLN A 171 12.16 18.05 31.30
C GLN A 171 11.60 17.28 30.11
N THR A 172 11.30 16.01 30.32
CA THR A 172 10.61 15.23 29.30
C THR A 172 9.17 15.70 29.20
N TYR A 173 8.71 15.95 27.97
CA TYR A 173 7.34 16.31 27.70
C TYR A 173 6.74 15.31 26.73
N LEU A 174 5.74 14.58 27.21
CA LEU A 174 4.90 13.75 26.36
C LEU A 174 3.78 14.63 25.83
N ALA A 175 3.83 14.90 24.51
CA ALA A 175 2.71 15.54 23.87
C ALA A 175 1.48 14.62 23.95
N PRO A 176 0.27 15.19 24.11
CA PRO A 176 -0.94 14.39 23.97
C PRO A 176 -0.93 13.66 22.61
N PRO A 177 -1.62 12.51 22.50
CA PRO A 177 -1.76 11.81 21.24
C PRO A 177 -2.15 12.78 20.12
N ARG A 178 -1.48 12.69 18.97
CA ARG A 178 -1.78 13.59 17.82
C ARG A 178 -3.21 13.43 17.32
N VAL A 179 -3.82 12.30 17.66
CA VAL A 179 -5.18 11.94 17.29
C VAL A 179 -5.94 11.57 18.55
N GLN A 180 -7.11 12.16 18.71
CA GLN A 180 -8.09 11.84 19.73
C GLN A 180 -9.46 11.70 19.07
N ALA A 181 -10.43 11.14 19.80
CA ALA A 181 -11.81 11.14 19.37
C ALA A 181 -12.28 12.59 19.16
N LYS A 182 -13.02 12.85 18.06
CA LYS A 182 -13.50 14.20 17.76
C LYS A 182 -14.71 14.47 18.63
N MET A 183 -14.63 15.46 19.52
CA MET A 183 -15.80 15.95 20.25
C MET A 183 -16.47 17.05 19.44
N VAL A 184 -17.79 17.00 19.32
CA VAL A 184 -18.58 18.09 18.74
C VAL A 184 -19.55 18.64 19.77
N ARG A 185 -19.71 19.96 19.77
CA ARG A 185 -20.65 20.64 20.66
C ARG A 185 -22.07 20.37 20.18
N THR A 186 -22.85 19.70 21.01
CA THR A 186 -24.26 19.41 20.78
C THR A 186 -25.15 20.39 21.52
N ILE A 187 -26.37 20.53 21.04
CA ILE A 187 -27.43 21.33 21.63
C ILE A 187 -28.54 20.38 22.05
N HIS A 188 -28.93 20.48 23.30
CA HIS A 188 -30.01 19.69 23.89
C HIS A 188 -31.13 20.60 24.36
N LEU A 189 -32.36 20.12 24.28
CA LEU A 189 -33.52 20.84 24.79
C LEU A 189 -33.58 20.66 26.31
N ASN A 190 -33.72 21.76 27.05
CA ASN A 190 -33.82 21.76 28.51
C ASN A 190 -35.26 21.97 29.01
N ILE A 191 -36.22 22.07 28.08
CA ILE A 191 -37.64 22.34 28.34
C ILE A 191 -38.49 21.26 27.67
N LYS A 192 -39.76 21.13 28.08
CA LYS A 192 -40.71 20.28 27.37
C LYS A 192 -41.09 20.90 26.03
N THR A 193 -41.34 20.06 25.03
CA THR A 193 -41.71 20.49 23.68
C THR A 193 -42.96 21.37 23.64
N GLU A 194 -43.90 21.13 24.55
CA GLU A 194 -45.15 21.87 24.70
C GLU A 194 -44.93 23.33 25.17
N ASP A 195 -43.83 23.60 25.88
CA ASP A 195 -43.53 24.89 26.48
C ASP A 195 -42.72 25.82 25.56
N ILE A 196 -42.32 25.36 24.37
CA ILE A 196 -41.40 26.07 23.46
C ILE A 196 -41.92 27.47 23.11
N ASP A 197 -43.17 27.59 22.63
CA ASP A 197 -43.71 28.86 22.14
C ASP A 197 -43.98 29.85 23.29
N LEU A 198 -44.40 29.35 24.46
CA LEU A 198 -44.62 30.15 25.66
C LEU A 198 -43.29 30.72 26.17
N ARG A 199 -42.30 29.87 26.42
CA ARG A 199 -41.00 30.24 27.01
C ARG A 199 -40.17 31.09 26.05
N LEU A 200 -40.28 30.86 24.74
CA LEU A 200 -39.59 31.69 23.75
C LEU A 200 -40.14 33.12 23.69
N SER A 201 -41.45 33.30 23.90
CA SER A 201 -42.09 34.61 23.90
C SER A 201 -41.67 35.51 25.07
N GLU A 202 -41.19 34.91 26.18
CA GLU A 202 -40.64 35.61 27.35
C GLU A 202 -39.29 36.28 27.05
N ILE A 203 -38.51 35.72 26.13
CA ILE A 203 -37.11 36.10 25.89
C ILE A 203 -36.84 36.73 24.52
N SER A 204 -37.82 36.72 23.62
CA SER A 204 -37.67 37.26 22.27
C SER A 204 -38.96 37.86 21.74
N LYS A 205 -38.90 39.12 21.27
CA LYS A 205 -40.00 39.75 20.53
C LYS A 205 -40.12 39.13 19.14
N LYS A 206 -41.34 39.04 18.60
CA LYS A 206 -41.63 38.49 17.26
C LYS A 206 -40.81 39.25 16.18
N GLY A 207 -40.12 38.50 15.33
CA GLY A 207 -39.21 38.99 14.29
C GLY A 207 -38.24 37.89 13.83
N THR A 208 -37.30 38.23 12.93
CA THR A 208 -36.42 37.23 12.30
C THR A 208 -35.57 36.43 13.30
N ALA A 209 -35.13 37.05 14.40
CA ALA A 209 -34.39 36.34 15.46
C ALA A 209 -35.28 35.41 16.29
N PHE A 210 -36.56 35.74 16.45
CA PHE A 210 -37.55 34.86 17.09
C PHE A 210 -37.77 33.61 16.23
N ASP A 211 -37.96 33.78 14.92
CA ASP A 211 -38.19 32.65 14.00
C ASP A 211 -36.98 31.71 13.95
N ARG A 212 -35.75 32.26 13.92
CA ARG A 212 -34.53 31.44 14.03
C ARG A 212 -34.46 30.65 15.33
N ARG A 213 -34.69 31.29 16.49
CA ARG A 213 -34.66 30.64 17.80
C ARG A 213 -35.77 29.60 17.97
N ARG A 214 -36.96 29.88 17.44
CA ARG A 214 -38.06 28.92 17.37
C ARG A 214 -37.68 27.70 16.54
N GLY A 215 -37.09 27.93 15.37
CA GLY A 215 -36.56 26.88 14.51
C GLY A 215 -35.49 26.03 15.20
N VAL A 216 -34.62 26.65 16.02
CA VAL A 216 -33.66 25.92 16.86
C VAL A 216 -34.38 25.01 17.85
N LEU A 217 -35.31 25.53 18.66
CA LEU A 217 -36.00 24.74 19.69
C LEU A 217 -36.83 23.59 19.08
N GLN A 218 -37.50 23.84 17.95
CA GLN A 218 -38.27 22.82 17.21
C GLN A 218 -37.38 21.77 16.56
N LEU A 219 -36.22 22.17 16.02
CA LEU A 219 -35.29 21.21 15.45
C LEU A 219 -34.71 20.32 16.55
N VAL A 220 -34.23 20.92 17.65
CA VAL A 220 -33.62 20.18 18.76
C VAL A 220 -34.63 19.27 19.46
N SER A 221 -35.92 19.63 19.53
CA SER A 221 -36.95 18.75 20.12
C SER A 221 -37.14 17.42 19.40
N ASN A 222 -36.72 17.33 18.14
CA ASN A 222 -36.77 16.08 17.36
C ASN A 222 -35.58 15.15 17.65
N TYR A 223 -34.58 15.61 18.41
CA TYR A 223 -33.35 14.88 18.73
C TYR A 223 -33.13 14.84 20.25
N PRO A 224 -33.71 13.85 20.96
CA PRO A 224 -33.61 13.74 22.42
C PRO A 224 -32.16 13.65 22.93
N ASP A 225 -31.29 13.00 22.15
CA ASP A 225 -29.85 12.85 22.44
C ASP A 225 -29.02 14.08 22.04
N GLY A 226 -29.67 15.16 21.61
CA GLY A 226 -29.05 16.39 21.15
C GLY A 226 -28.59 16.33 19.69
N ILE A 227 -28.35 17.51 19.13
CA ILE A 227 -27.95 17.69 17.72
C ILE A 227 -26.72 18.59 17.62
N GLU A 228 -25.84 18.33 16.65
CA GLU A 228 -24.62 19.13 16.46
C GLU A 228 -24.94 20.60 16.19
N SER A 229 -24.30 21.50 16.95
CA SER A 229 -24.51 22.95 16.85
C SER A 229 -24.29 23.52 15.44
N SER A 230 -23.36 22.95 14.67
CA SER A 230 -23.11 23.31 13.27
C SER A 230 -24.31 22.98 12.38
N MET A 231 -24.91 21.81 12.55
CA MET A 231 -26.08 21.34 11.80
C MET A 231 -27.32 22.17 12.13
N VAL A 232 -27.51 22.52 13.40
CA VAL A 232 -28.55 23.46 13.84
C VAL A 232 -28.39 24.82 13.19
N THR A 233 -27.18 25.35 13.17
CA THR A 233 -26.87 26.66 12.55
C THR A 233 -27.15 26.63 11.04
N ILE A 234 -26.78 25.56 10.34
CA ILE A 234 -27.03 25.39 8.91
C ILE A 234 -28.53 25.26 8.60
N ALA A 235 -29.25 24.43 9.37
CA ALA A 235 -30.66 24.13 9.11
C ALA A 235 -31.60 25.30 9.48
N THR A 236 -31.26 26.07 10.51
CA THR A 236 -32.13 27.13 11.06
C THR A 236 -31.65 28.55 10.73
N GLY A 237 -30.41 28.69 10.23
CA GLY A 237 -29.75 29.99 10.04
C GLY A 237 -29.39 30.71 11.34
N ALA A 238 -29.55 30.08 12.51
CA ALA A 238 -29.29 30.68 13.81
C ALA A 238 -27.82 31.02 14.03
N THR A 239 -27.55 32.11 14.73
CA THR A 239 -26.17 32.56 15.04
C THR A 239 -25.72 32.07 16.42
N SER A 240 -24.41 32.13 16.70
CA SER A 240 -23.87 31.84 18.04
C SER A 240 -24.51 32.71 19.14
N VAL A 241 -24.92 33.94 18.80
CA VAL A 241 -25.66 34.84 19.70
C VAL A 241 -27.06 34.30 20.02
N ASP A 242 -27.75 33.74 19.03
CA ASP A 242 -29.08 33.15 19.23
C ASP A 242 -28.99 31.90 20.12
N LEU A 243 -27.96 31.07 19.93
CA LEU A 243 -27.72 29.88 20.74
C LEU A 243 -27.36 30.25 22.19
N ASN A 244 -26.44 31.20 22.40
CA ASN A 244 -26.09 31.62 23.76
C ASN A 244 -27.29 32.22 24.49
N LYS A 245 -28.12 33.04 23.84
CA LYS A 245 -29.35 33.58 24.45
C LYS A 245 -30.34 32.50 24.87
N LEU A 246 -30.50 31.45 24.07
CA LEU A 246 -31.35 30.31 24.43
C LEU A 246 -30.77 29.53 25.62
N ALA A 247 -29.44 29.41 25.70
CA ALA A 247 -28.75 28.73 26.79
C ALA A 247 -28.79 29.55 28.11
N ASP A 248 -28.56 30.86 28.04
CA ASP A 248 -28.63 31.78 29.19
C ASP A 248 -30.05 31.82 29.77
N ALA A 249 -31.07 31.69 28.90
CA ALA A 249 -32.47 31.57 29.30
C ALA A 249 -32.85 30.17 29.82
N GLY A 250 -31.91 29.22 29.83
CA GLY A 250 -32.14 27.85 30.27
C GLY A 250 -33.08 27.02 29.38
N LEU A 251 -33.31 27.44 28.12
CA LEU A 251 -34.16 26.70 27.18
C LEU A 251 -33.42 25.57 26.47
N ILE A 252 -32.10 25.73 26.31
CA ILE A 252 -31.19 24.70 25.81
C ILE A 252 -29.99 24.60 26.76
N TYR A 253 -29.25 23.50 26.66
CA TYR A 253 -27.90 23.42 27.21
C TYR A 253 -26.93 22.87 26.17
N PHE A 254 -25.65 23.18 26.34
CA PHE A 254 -24.59 22.66 25.48
C PHE A 254 -24.03 21.37 26.05
N GLY A 255 -24.03 20.32 25.25
CA GLY A 255 -23.33 19.08 25.53
C GLY A 255 -22.10 18.94 24.63
N GLU A 256 -21.34 17.89 24.87
CA GLU A 256 -20.34 17.40 23.93
C GLU A 256 -20.61 15.92 23.67
N VAL A 257 -20.73 15.55 22.39
CA VAL A 257 -20.87 14.16 21.97
C VAL A 257 -19.70 13.81 21.06
N GLU A 258 -19.27 12.56 21.16
CA GLU A 258 -18.25 12.01 20.28
C GLU A 258 -18.79 11.92 18.84
N SER A 259 -18.14 12.61 17.90
CA SER A 259 -18.40 12.54 16.46
C SER A 259 -17.42 11.58 15.81
N ILE A 260 -17.95 10.54 15.16
CA ILE A 260 -17.15 9.55 14.43
C ILE A 260 -16.82 10.11 13.05
N ARG A 261 -15.53 10.15 12.69
CA ARG A 261 -15.10 10.47 11.32
C ARG A 261 -15.13 9.20 10.48
N ASP A 262 -16.29 8.87 9.91
CA ASP A 262 -16.43 7.68 9.07
C ASP A 262 -16.02 7.99 7.60
N PRO A 263 -14.97 7.35 7.04
CA PRO A 263 -14.59 7.50 5.64
C PRO A 263 -15.72 7.16 4.65
N LEU A 264 -16.72 6.42 5.13
CA LEU A 264 -17.78 5.82 4.35
C LEU A 264 -19.11 6.57 4.40
N GLU A 265 -19.19 7.69 5.14
CA GLU A 265 -20.43 8.41 5.42
C GLU A 265 -21.14 8.91 4.15
N HIS A 266 -20.39 9.26 3.11
CA HIS A 266 -20.93 9.85 1.87
C HIS A 266 -21.39 8.81 0.84
N TYR A 267 -21.26 7.53 1.15
CA TYR A 267 -21.71 6.46 0.26
C TYR A 267 -23.15 6.08 0.59
N GLU A 268 -24.03 6.19 -0.41
CA GLU A 268 -25.41 5.77 -0.27
C GLU A 268 -25.50 4.28 0.08
N LYS A 269 -26.35 3.97 1.07
CA LYS A 269 -26.63 2.59 1.50
C LYS A 269 -27.62 1.94 0.53
N ILE A 270 -27.24 1.79 -0.74
CA ILE A 270 -28.04 1.05 -1.71
C ILE A 270 -27.72 -0.43 -1.54
N SER A 271 -28.71 -1.23 -1.18
CA SER A 271 -28.57 -2.69 -1.20
C SER A 271 -28.89 -3.20 -2.60
N HIS A 272 -28.00 -4.00 -3.16
CA HIS A 272 -28.22 -4.69 -4.43
C HIS A 272 -28.37 -6.19 -4.19
N ASP A 273 -29.28 -6.82 -4.92
CA ASP A 273 -29.39 -8.27 -4.92
C ASP A 273 -28.14 -8.90 -5.54
N PRO A 274 -27.69 -10.07 -5.01
CA PRO A 274 -26.53 -10.75 -5.54
C PRO A 274 -26.80 -11.22 -6.98
N PRO A 275 -25.84 -11.06 -7.90
CA PRO A 275 -25.98 -11.60 -9.24
C PRO A 275 -26.07 -13.13 -9.21
N ILE A 276 -26.76 -13.69 -10.20
CA ILE A 276 -26.80 -15.14 -10.45
C ILE A 276 -25.40 -15.58 -10.91
N LEU A 277 -24.86 -16.62 -10.29
CA LEU A 277 -23.56 -17.18 -10.66
C LEU A 277 -23.62 -17.89 -12.01
N THR A 278 -22.53 -17.81 -12.77
CA THR A 278 -22.31 -18.73 -13.90
C THR A 278 -22.10 -20.17 -13.40
N GLU A 279 -22.18 -21.16 -14.28
CA GLU A 279 -21.96 -22.57 -13.91
C GLU A 279 -20.57 -22.78 -13.29
N ASP A 280 -19.52 -22.21 -13.90
CA ASP A 280 -18.15 -22.23 -13.38
C ASP A 280 -18.04 -21.58 -11.98
N GLN A 281 -18.70 -20.45 -11.78
CA GLN A 281 -18.74 -19.78 -10.48
C GLN A 281 -19.49 -20.61 -9.45
N GLN A 282 -20.61 -21.23 -9.83
CA GLN A 282 -21.44 -22.05 -8.94
C GLN A 282 -20.70 -23.31 -8.49
N LEU A 283 -19.96 -23.97 -9.39
CA LEU A 283 -19.12 -25.13 -9.06
C LEU A 283 -17.98 -24.76 -8.10
N ASN A 284 -17.35 -23.61 -8.30
CA ASN A 284 -16.31 -23.14 -7.40
C ASN A 284 -16.91 -22.69 -6.05
N TRP A 285 -18.08 -22.05 -6.06
CA TRP A 285 -18.80 -21.65 -4.85
C TRP A 285 -19.22 -22.85 -4.00
N SER A 286 -19.70 -23.95 -4.60
CA SER A 286 -20.09 -25.14 -3.82
C SER A 286 -18.92 -25.73 -3.04
N LYS A 287 -17.73 -25.81 -3.64
CA LYS A 287 -16.50 -26.24 -2.98
C LYS A 287 -16.10 -25.30 -1.83
N LEU A 288 -16.14 -23.99 -2.09
CA LEU A 288 -15.83 -22.98 -1.07
C LEU A 288 -16.80 -23.03 0.10
N LYS A 289 -18.10 -23.20 -0.18
CA LYS A 289 -19.15 -23.30 0.84
C LYS A 289 -18.94 -24.53 1.71
N ASP A 290 -18.66 -25.69 1.12
CA ASP A 290 -18.36 -26.92 1.85
C ASP A 290 -17.15 -26.77 2.78
N MET A 291 -16.07 -26.13 2.30
CA MET A 291 -14.89 -25.83 3.13
C MET A 291 -15.22 -24.90 4.31
N LEU A 292 -16.03 -23.87 4.08
CA LEU A 292 -16.47 -22.93 5.13
C LEU A 292 -17.40 -23.58 6.16
N GLU A 293 -18.28 -24.48 5.73
CA GLU A 293 -19.20 -25.22 6.61
C GLU A 293 -18.45 -26.24 7.47
N LYS A 294 -17.50 -26.98 6.89
CA LYS A 294 -16.66 -27.96 7.61
C LYS A 294 -15.54 -27.34 8.44
N GLN A 295 -15.29 -26.04 8.27
CA GLN A 295 -14.14 -25.33 8.83
C GLN A 295 -12.79 -26.00 8.51
N ASP A 296 -12.68 -26.61 7.32
CA ASP A 296 -11.45 -27.23 6.84
C ASP A 296 -10.50 -26.17 6.28
N PHE A 297 -9.78 -25.52 7.19
CA PHE A 297 -8.87 -24.41 6.89
C PHE A 297 -7.40 -24.82 6.93
N HIS A 298 -7.11 -26.12 6.81
CA HIS A 298 -5.74 -26.65 6.86
C HIS A 298 -4.89 -26.19 5.66
N SER A 299 -5.53 -25.96 4.50
CA SER A 299 -4.85 -25.58 3.27
C SER A 299 -5.42 -24.29 2.67
N PRO A 300 -4.57 -23.34 2.25
CA PRO A 300 -4.98 -22.17 1.49
C PRO A 300 -5.74 -22.50 0.20
N VAL A 301 -6.52 -21.54 -0.27
CA VAL A 301 -7.21 -21.61 -1.57
C VAL A 301 -6.59 -20.60 -2.55
N LEU A 302 -6.32 -21.04 -3.78
CA LEU A 302 -5.93 -20.17 -4.89
C LEU A 302 -7.05 -20.15 -5.93
N ILE A 303 -7.70 -18.99 -6.09
CA ILE A 303 -8.64 -18.73 -7.18
C ILE A 303 -7.85 -18.17 -8.36
N HIS A 304 -7.52 -19.06 -9.30
CA HIS A 304 -6.88 -18.74 -10.57
C HIS A 304 -7.96 -18.40 -11.60
N GLY A 305 -8.32 -17.12 -11.66
CA GLY A 305 -9.42 -16.64 -12.49
C GLY A 305 -9.04 -15.45 -13.35
N VAL A 306 -9.29 -15.56 -14.66
CA VAL A 306 -8.96 -14.53 -15.66
C VAL A 306 -9.59 -13.19 -15.30
N THR A 307 -9.09 -12.09 -15.86
CA THR A 307 -9.66 -10.76 -15.62
C THR A 307 -11.12 -10.72 -16.10
N GLY A 308 -12.04 -10.25 -15.25
CA GLY A 308 -13.48 -10.27 -15.55
C GLY A 308 -14.21 -11.59 -15.27
N SER A 309 -13.54 -12.62 -14.71
CA SER A 309 -14.20 -13.89 -14.31
C SER A 309 -15.15 -13.79 -13.11
N GLY A 310 -15.23 -12.62 -12.45
CA GLY A 310 -16.10 -12.41 -11.29
C GLY A 310 -15.60 -13.03 -9.98
N LYS A 311 -14.28 -13.10 -9.76
CA LYS A 311 -13.68 -13.52 -8.47
C LYS A 311 -14.26 -12.76 -7.28
N THR A 312 -14.49 -11.45 -7.45
CA THR A 312 -15.06 -10.57 -6.41
C THR A 312 -16.42 -11.06 -5.90
N GLU A 313 -17.25 -11.66 -6.74
CA GLU A 313 -18.55 -12.18 -6.30
C GLU A 313 -18.39 -13.39 -5.37
N LEU A 314 -17.41 -14.27 -5.66
CA LEU A 314 -17.08 -15.36 -4.74
C LEU A 314 -16.58 -14.81 -3.40
N TYR A 315 -15.75 -13.76 -3.41
CA TYR A 315 -15.29 -13.11 -2.18
C TYR A 315 -16.45 -12.58 -1.33
N LEU A 316 -17.39 -11.87 -1.94
CA LEU A 316 -18.57 -11.32 -1.25
C LEU A 316 -19.42 -12.44 -0.64
N ARG A 317 -19.60 -13.57 -1.34
CA ARG A 317 -20.34 -14.72 -0.81
C ARG A 317 -19.61 -15.39 0.35
N MET A 318 -18.29 -15.54 0.26
CA MET A 318 -17.47 -16.08 1.34
C MET A 318 -17.52 -15.21 2.60
N VAL A 319 -17.38 -13.89 2.44
CA VAL A 319 -17.50 -12.93 3.55
C VAL A 319 -18.88 -13.06 4.19
N LYS A 320 -19.95 -13.13 3.40
CA LYS A 320 -21.32 -13.33 3.93
C LYS A 320 -21.41 -14.59 4.80
N ALA A 321 -20.96 -15.74 4.30
CA ALA A 321 -21.01 -17.01 5.02
C ALA A 321 -20.21 -16.97 6.34
N VAL A 322 -19.05 -16.29 6.35
CA VAL A 322 -18.22 -16.15 7.56
C VAL A 322 -18.87 -15.22 8.59
N LEU A 323 -19.52 -14.14 8.14
CA LEU A 323 -20.30 -13.27 9.02
C LEU A 323 -21.52 -13.98 9.63
N GLU A 324 -22.16 -14.89 8.89
CA GLU A 324 -23.27 -15.73 9.39
C GLU A 324 -22.79 -16.69 10.50
N GLN A 325 -21.51 -17.07 10.51
CA GLN A 325 -20.87 -17.83 11.59
C GLN A 325 -20.35 -16.95 12.75
N SER A 326 -20.75 -15.67 12.81
CA SER A 326 -20.27 -14.68 13.81
C SER A 326 -18.76 -14.45 13.82
N LYS A 327 -18.07 -14.78 12.72
CA LYS A 327 -16.64 -14.49 12.52
C LYS A 327 -16.46 -13.19 11.73
N THR A 328 -15.23 -12.69 11.68
CA THR A 328 -14.85 -11.47 10.95
C THR A 328 -14.01 -11.78 9.71
N ALA A 329 -13.86 -10.79 8.82
CA ALA A 329 -13.10 -10.96 7.57
C ALA A 329 -12.19 -9.77 7.25
N ILE A 330 -11.01 -10.06 6.69
CA ILE A 330 -10.10 -9.09 6.09
C ILE A 330 -10.08 -9.31 4.58
N VAL A 331 -10.26 -8.24 3.81
CA VAL A 331 -10.13 -8.23 2.36
C VAL A 331 -9.02 -7.27 1.96
N MET A 332 -7.87 -7.84 1.65
CA MET A 332 -6.70 -7.14 1.17
C MET A 332 -6.81 -6.93 -0.33
N VAL A 333 -6.75 -5.68 -0.78
CA VAL A 333 -6.71 -5.29 -2.21
C VAL A 333 -5.50 -4.39 -2.44
N PRO A 334 -4.85 -4.37 -3.62
CA PRO A 334 -3.78 -3.41 -3.89
C PRO A 334 -4.25 -1.97 -3.64
N GLU A 335 -3.37 -1.08 -3.18
CA GLU A 335 -3.75 0.30 -2.81
C GLU A 335 -4.43 1.05 -3.96
N ILE A 336 -4.00 0.78 -5.19
CA ILE A 336 -4.57 1.34 -6.43
C ILE A 336 -5.87 0.67 -6.88
N SER A 337 -6.19 -0.52 -6.37
CA SER A 337 -7.41 -1.27 -6.67
C SER A 337 -8.54 -0.98 -5.67
N LEU A 338 -8.27 -0.24 -4.60
CA LEU A 338 -9.28 0.26 -3.66
C LEU A 338 -10.07 1.42 -4.29
N THR A 339 -10.73 1.14 -5.40
CA THR A 339 -11.55 2.10 -6.12
C THR A 339 -12.85 2.37 -5.36
N PRO A 340 -13.46 3.55 -5.52
CA PRO A 340 -14.80 3.82 -4.99
C PRO A 340 -15.84 2.76 -5.40
N GLN A 341 -15.67 2.12 -6.56
CA GLN A 341 -16.53 1.04 -7.03
C GLN A 341 -16.40 -0.22 -6.17
N THR A 342 -15.17 -0.65 -5.85
CA THR A 342 -14.93 -1.79 -4.95
C THR A 342 -15.53 -1.51 -3.58
N VAL A 343 -15.29 -0.31 -3.04
CA VAL A 343 -15.84 0.14 -1.75
C VAL A 343 -17.37 0.08 -1.74
N LYS A 344 -18.02 0.69 -2.75
CA LYS A 344 -19.49 0.66 -2.90
C LYS A 344 -20.05 -0.76 -2.90
N ARG A 345 -19.41 -1.70 -3.60
CA ARG A 345 -19.87 -3.10 -3.65
C ARG A 345 -19.87 -3.77 -2.27
N PHE A 346 -18.80 -3.58 -1.49
CA PHE A 346 -18.75 -4.14 -0.13
C PHE A 346 -19.76 -3.48 0.80
N GLN A 347 -19.92 -2.15 0.72
CA GLN A 347 -20.90 -1.44 1.55
C GLN A 347 -22.35 -1.80 1.20
N ALA A 348 -22.68 -1.90 -0.09
CA ALA A 348 -23.99 -2.31 -0.57
C ALA A 348 -24.37 -3.70 -0.03
N ARG A 349 -23.38 -4.59 0.08
CA ARG A 349 -23.57 -5.96 0.56
C ARG A 349 -23.61 -6.08 2.09
N PHE A 350 -22.86 -5.23 2.79
CA PHE A 350 -22.64 -5.33 4.24
C PHE A 350 -22.81 -3.97 4.95
N ALA A 351 -23.97 -3.33 4.74
CA ALA A 351 -24.23 -1.98 5.26
C ALA A 351 -23.93 -1.87 6.77
N GLY A 352 -23.17 -0.83 7.14
CA GLY A 352 -22.78 -0.54 8.52
C GLY A 352 -21.73 -1.47 9.15
N LYS A 353 -21.30 -2.53 8.47
CA LYS A 353 -20.34 -3.53 9.00
C LYS A 353 -18.95 -3.45 8.37
N VAL A 354 -18.76 -2.61 7.35
CA VAL A 354 -17.51 -2.49 6.59
C VAL A 354 -16.68 -1.32 7.12
N GLY A 355 -15.41 -1.57 7.41
CA GLY A 355 -14.40 -0.56 7.70
C GLY A 355 -13.37 -0.47 6.59
N ILE A 356 -12.81 0.72 6.37
CA ILE A 356 -11.74 0.95 5.41
C ILE A 356 -10.52 1.53 6.10
N ILE A 357 -9.35 0.98 5.77
CA ILE A 357 -8.05 1.48 6.24
C ILE A 357 -7.12 1.61 5.05
N HIS A 358 -6.67 2.82 4.72
CA HIS A 358 -5.58 3.09 3.77
C HIS A 358 -4.85 4.41 4.09
N SER A 359 -3.72 4.63 3.43
CA SER A 359 -2.82 5.77 3.66
C SER A 359 -3.46 7.14 3.40
N GLN A 360 -4.45 7.19 2.50
CA GLN A 360 -5.10 8.45 2.10
C GLN A 360 -6.18 8.93 3.09
N ILE A 361 -6.61 8.07 4.02
CA ILE A 361 -7.54 8.44 5.10
C ILE A 361 -6.79 9.25 6.16
N SER A 362 -7.44 10.30 6.68
CA SER A 362 -6.88 11.12 7.77
C SER A 362 -6.50 10.27 8.98
N GLU A 363 -5.49 10.70 9.75
CA GLU A 363 -5.09 9.96 10.96
C GLU A 363 -6.26 9.85 11.97
N GLY A 364 -7.09 10.89 12.05
CA GLY A 364 -8.34 10.91 12.80
C GLY A 364 -9.31 9.80 12.43
N ALA A 365 -9.66 9.69 11.15
CA ALA A 365 -10.60 8.67 10.69
C ALA A 365 -10.01 7.25 10.78
N ARG A 366 -8.70 7.07 10.59
CA ARG A 366 -8.05 5.77 10.84
C ARG A 366 -8.13 5.35 12.31
N TYR A 367 -7.94 6.29 13.24
CA TYR A 367 -8.09 6.03 14.67
C TYR A 367 -9.53 5.68 15.04
N ASP A 368 -10.52 6.40 14.51
CA ASP A 368 -11.94 6.11 14.76
C ASP A 368 -12.32 4.73 14.20
N THR A 369 -11.92 4.40 12.96
CA THR A 369 -12.10 3.05 12.39
C THR A 369 -11.45 1.98 13.27
N TRP A 370 -10.21 2.18 13.74
CA TRP A 370 -9.54 1.24 14.63
C TRP A 370 -10.29 1.02 15.95
N ARG A 371 -10.85 2.09 16.55
CA ARG A 371 -11.67 1.99 17.76
C ARG A 371 -12.97 1.22 17.50
N ARG A 372 -13.64 1.48 16.38
CA ARG A 372 -14.88 0.79 15.99
C ARG A 372 -14.66 -0.70 15.73
N ILE A 373 -13.50 -1.07 15.19
CA ILE A 373 -13.08 -2.47 15.05
C ILE A 373 -12.99 -3.14 16.43
N ARG A 374 -12.28 -2.52 17.38
CA ARG A 374 -12.15 -3.06 18.75
C ARG A 374 -13.47 -3.14 19.49
N LYS A 375 -14.40 -2.21 19.24
CA LYS A 375 -15.77 -2.25 19.78
C LYS A 375 -16.66 -3.32 19.12
N GLY A 376 -16.18 -4.01 18.08
CA GLY A 376 -16.95 -5.03 17.34
C GLY A 376 -18.02 -4.47 16.40
N GLU A 377 -18.05 -3.15 16.17
CA GLU A 377 -19.00 -2.50 15.26
C GLU A 377 -18.71 -2.86 13.79
N LEU A 378 -17.43 -3.00 13.45
CA LEU A 378 -16.96 -3.29 12.10
C LEU A 378 -16.48 -4.74 12.02
N LYS A 379 -17.08 -5.53 11.14
CA LYS A 379 -16.82 -6.98 10.99
C LYS A 379 -16.04 -7.34 9.72
N VAL A 380 -15.99 -6.44 8.75
CA VAL A 380 -15.29 -6.63 7.48
C VAL A 380 -14.35 -5.46 7.26
N ILE A 381 -13.06 -5.72 7.09
CA ILE A 381 -12.09 -4.67 6.79
C ILE A 381 -11.56 -4.82 5.37
N VAL A 382 -11.65 -3.73 4.60
CA VAL A 382 -11.17 -3.65 3.22
C VAL A 382 -10.03 -2.64 3.15
N GLY A 383 -8.91 -3.00 2.54
CA GLY A 383 -7.80 -2.08 2.35
C GLY A 383 -6.53 -2.73 1.78
N PRO A 384 -5.41 -1.98 1.69
CA PRO A 384 -4.12 -2.47 1.25
C PRO A 384 -3.43 -3.27 2.35
N ARG A 385 -2.12 -3.50 2.19
CA ARG A 385 -1.29 -4.29 3.14
C ARG A 385 -1.49 -3.92 4.61
N SER A 386 -1.71 -2.63 4.93
CA SER A 386 -1.95 -2.16 6.30
C SER A 386 -3.23 -2.69 6.95
N ALA A 387 -4.25 -3.05 6.15
CA ALA A 387 -5.51 -3.58 6.66
C ALA A 387 -5.33 -4.92 7.39
N LEU A 388 -4.27 -5.68 7.08
CA LEU A 388 -3.94 -6.94 7.73
C LEU A 388 -3.80 -6.82 9.25
N PHE A 389 -3.31 -5.67 9.73
CA PHE A 389 -3.04 -5.45 11.15
C PHE A 389 -4.23 -4.87 11.92
N SER A 390 -5.42 -4.86 11.33
CA SER A 390 -6.64 -4.50 12.02
C SER A 390 -6.89 -5.44 13.20
N PRO A 391 -7.23 -4.93 14.40
CA PRO A 391 -7.43 -5.75 15.59
C PRO A 391 -8.81 -6.42 15.59
N LEU A 392 -9.13 -7.16 14.54
CA LEU A 392 -10.36 -7.94 14.47
C LEU A 392 -10.28 -9.15 15.39
N GLU A 393 -11.33 -9.35 16.17
CA GLU A 393 -11.54 -10.58 16.93
C GLU A 393 -12.26 -11.63 16.07
N ASN A 394 -12.09 -12.91 16.41
CA ASN A 394 -12.75 -14.04 15.74
C ASN A 394 -12.56 -14.03 14.21
N LEU A 395 -11.35 -13.73 13.75
CA LEU A 395 -11.02 -13.69 12.33
C LEU A 395 -11.24 -15.06 11.69
N GLY A 396 -12.17 -15.14 10.73
CA GLY A 396 -12.51 -16.39 10.04
C GLY A 396 -12.04 -16.45 8.59
N LEU A 397 -11.72 -15.30 7.99
CA LEU A 397 -11.36 -15.23 6.58
C LEU A 397 -10.40 -14.08 6.27
N ILE A 398 -9.35 -14.39 5.51
CA ILE A 398 -8.48 -13.41 4.86
C ILE A 398 -8.52 -13.63 3.35
N ILE A 399 -8.92 -12.62 2.59
CA ILE A 399 -8.88 -12.61 1.13
C ILE A 399 -7.75 -11.68 0.69
N VAL A 400 -6.91 -12.14 -0.22
CA VAL A 400 -5.88 -11.33 -0.89
C VAL A 400 -6.21 -11.30 -2.38
N ASP A 401 -6.80 -10.21 -2.85
CA ASP A 401 -7.10 -10.03 -4.27
C ASP A 401 -5.87 -9.55 -5.04
N GLU A 402 -5.80 -9.86 -6.33
CA GLU A 402 -4.63 -9.55 -7.18
C GLU A 402 -3.29 -9.95 -6.50
N ALA A 403 -3.24 -11.15 -5.92
CA ALA A 403 -2.16 -11.61 -5.03
C ALA A 403 -0.77 -11.74 -5.70
N HIS A 404 -0.65 -11.43 -6.99
CA HIS A 404 0.63 -11.30 -7.70
C HIS A 404 1.23 -9.89 -7.59
N ASP A 405 0.49 -8.92 -7.04
CA ASP A 405 0.87 -7.51 -7.03
C ASP A 405 2.04 -7.23 -6.06
N ASP A 406 3.13 -6.67 -6.59
CA ASP A 406 4.31 -6.27 -5.81
C ASP A 406 3.99 -5.26 -4.67
N SER A 407 2.87 -4.54 -4.74
CA SER A 407 2.47 -3.56 -3.70
C SER A 407 2.14 -4.20 -2.34
N TYR A 408 1.99 -5.52 -2.28
CA TYR A 408 1.92 -6.25 -1.02
C TYR A 408 3.27 -6.36 -0.31
N PHE A 409 4.38 -5.98 -0.94
CA PHE A 409 5.68 -5.88 -0.29
C PHE A 409 5.92 -4.45 0.25
N GLN A 410 6.28 -4.35 1.52
CA GLN A 410 6.69 -3.10 2.17
C GLN A 410 8.21 -2.94 2.06
N ASP A 411 8.69 -1.91 1.37
CA ASP A 411 10.14 -1.65 1.21
C ASP A 411 10.60 -0.33 1.87
N ASP A 412 9.70 0.65 2.01
CA ASP A 412 10.06 2.03 2.40
C ASP A 412 10.58 2.16 3.83
N MET A 413 10.01 1.39 4.76
CA MET A 413 10.32 1.47 6.19
C MET A 413 10.31 0.08 6.82
N PRO A 414 11.14 -0.16 7.86
CA PRO A 414 11.09 -1.40 8.61
C PRO A 414 9.76 -1.56 9.37
N PRO A 415 9.28 -2.80 9.55
CA PRO A 415 9.82 -4.02 8.95
C PRO A 415 9.59 -4.03 7.43
N ARG A 416 10.56 -4.55 6.68
CA ARG A 416 10.39 -4.78 5.23
C ARG A 416 9.85 -6.18 5.02
N TYR A 417 8.54 -6.28 4.84
CA TYR A 417 7.81 -7.54 4.88
C TYR A 417 6.95 -7.77 3.63
N ASN A 418 6.69 -9.04 3.36
CA ASN A 418 5.68 -9.46 2.40
C ASN A 418 4.34 -9.67 3.11
N ALA A 419 3.34 -8.84 2.81
CA ALA A 419 2.03 -8.91 3.45
C ALA A 419 1.25 -10.20 3.13
N ILE A 420 1.52 -10.85 2.00
CA ILE A 420 0.91 -12.12 1.62
C ILE A 420 1.40 -13.24 2.55
N GLN A 421 2.72 -13.28 2.82
CA GLN A 421 3.29 -14.25 3.76
C GLN A 421 2.79 -13.99 5.19
N ALA A 422 2.76 -12.71 5.61
CA ALA A 422 2.22 -12.32 6.91
C ALA A 422 0.74 -12.69 7.04
N ALA A 423 -0.06 -12.51 5.99
CA ALA A 423 -1.47 -12.92 5.95
C ALA A 423 -1.63 -14.44 6.11
N GLU A 424 -0.79 -15.25 5.46
CA GLU A 424 -0.82 -16.70 5.62
C GLU A 424 -0.52 -17.14 7.06
N VAL A 425 0.49 -16.54 7.68
CA VAL A 425 0.82 -16.82 9.08
C VAL A 425 -0.31 -16.36 9.98
N TYR A 426 -0.86 -15.18 9.75
CA TYR A 426 -1.96 -14.65 10.56
C TYR A 426 -3.23 -15.48 10.43
N ALA A 427 -3.55 -15.99 9.23
CA ALA A 427 -4.66 -16.90 9.03
C ALA A 427 -4.47 -18.21 9.81
N LYS A 428 -3.27 -18.80 9.79
CA LYS A 428 -2.95 -19.99 10.58
C LYS A 428 -3.09 -19.76 12.08
N LEU A 429 -2.58 -18.63 12.58
CA LEU A 429 -2.67 -18.26 14.01
C LEU A 429 -4.13 -18.08 14.47
N ASN A 430 -5.01 -17.61 13.60
CA ASN A 430 -6.44 -17.41 13.89
C ASN A 430 -7.32 -18.60 13.51
N GLN A 431 -6.76 -19.67 12.94
CA GLN A 431 -7.55 -20.75 12.33
C GLN A 431 -8.60 -20.20 11.34
N ALA A 432 -8.15 -19.28 10.50
CA ALA A 432 -8.96 -18.61 9.47
C ALA A 432 -8.64 -19.21 8.09
N LEU A 433 -9.63 -19.19 7.20
CA LEU A 433 -9.39 -19.50 5.79
C LEU A 433 -8.62 -18.36 5.13
N ILE A 434 -7.60 -18.68 4.34
CA ILE A 434 -6.94 -17.72 3.45
C ILE A 434 -7.19 -18.04 1.99
N VAL A 435 -7.59 -17.01 1.23
CA VAL A 435 -7.88 -17.10 -0.20
C VAL A 435 -7.04 -16.12 -0.98
N TYR A 436 -6.33 -16.62 -1.98
CA TYR A 436 -5.57 -15.83 -2.94
C TYR A 436 -6.33 -15.73 -4.25
N GLY A 437 -6.59 -14.50 -4.69
CA GLY A 437 -7.19 -14.20 -5.97
C GLY A 437 -6.16 -13.73 -6.97
N SER A 438 -6.05 -14.37 -8.13
CA SER A 438 -5.17 -13.84 -9.18
C SER A 438 -5.56 -14.35 -10.56
N ALA A 439 -5.47 -13.47 -11.56
CA ALA A 439 -5.52 -13.87 -12.98
C ALA A 439 -4.18 -14.43 -13.46
N THR A 440 -3.08 -13.97 -12.86
CA THR A 440 -1.72 -14.32 -13.24
C THR A 440 -0.90 -14.57 -11.96
N PRO A 441 -1.12 -15.69 -11.24
CA PRO A 441 -0.41 -16.00 -9.98
C PRO A 441 1.11 -15.90 -10.17
N SER A 442 1.86 -15.50 -9.14
CA SER A 442 3.32 -15.53 -9.24
C SER A 442 3.83 -16.97 -9.37
N ILE A 443 5.03 -17.12 -9.95
CA ILE A 443 5.67 -18.45 -10.07
C ILE A 443 5.87 -19.06 -8.69
N GLU A 444 6.29 -18.26 -7.71
CA GLU A 444 6.49 -18.68 -6.33
C GLU A 444 5.17 -19.12 -5.68
N MET A 445 4.07 -18.38 -5.90
CA MET A 445 2.76 -18.72 -5.38
C MET A 445 2.22 -20.02 -5.99
N MET A 446 2.28 -20.16 -7.31
CA MET A 446 1.81 -21.37 -7.99
C MET A 446 2.67 -22.59 -7.64
N TYR A 447 3.98 -22.41 -7.50
CA TYR A 447 4.88 -23.46 -7.03
C TYR A 447 4.55 -23.90 -5.61
N LYS A 448 4.38 -22.95 -4.68
CA LYS A 448 3.99 -23.23 -3.30
C LYS A 448 2.63 -23.93 -3.25
N ALA A 449 1.66 -23.47 -4.02
CA ALA A 449 0.32 -24.06 -4.10
C ALA A 449 0.37 -25.52 -4.57
N LYS A 450 1.15 -25.83 -5.61
CA LYS A 450 1.33 -27.22 -6.09
C LYS A 450 2.07 -28.09 -5.07
N GLN A 451 3.16 -27.58 -4.49
CA GLN A 451 3.98 -28.32 -3.52
C GLN A 451 3.22 -28.65 -2.23
N GLN A 452 2.45 -27.68 -1.73
CA GLN A 452 1.68 -27.82 -0.49
C GLN A 452 0.25 -28.34 -0.73
N LYS A 453 -0.08 -28.75 -1.96
CA LYS A 453 -1.40 -29.27 -2.34
C LYS A 453 -2.56 -28.35 -1.92
N TRP A 454 -2.43 -27.07 -2.24
CA TRP A 454 -3.50 -26.09 -2.05
C TRP A 454 -4.70 -26.43 -2.95
N THR A 455 -5.88 -25.98 -2.53
CA THR A 455 -7.08 -26.05 -3.37
C THR A 455 -6.97 -24.97 -4.46
N ILE A 456 -6.77 -25.38 -5.71
CA ILE A 456 -6.70 -24.47 -6.86
C ILE A 456 -8.04 -24.48 -7.60
N LEU A 457 -8.77 -23.37 -7.54
CA LEU A 457 -10.04 -23.15 -8.22
C LEU A 457 -9.80 -22.37 -9.52
N ARG A 458 -10.14 -22.96 -10.67
CA ARG A 458 -9.93 -22.33 -11.98
C ARG A 458 -11.20 -21.64 -12.45
N MET A 459 -11.05 -20.43 -13.00
CA MET A 459 -12.13 -19.64 -13.60
C MET A 459 -11.67 -19.07 -14.96
N PRO A 460 -11.72 -19.88 -16.04
CA PRO A 460 -11.15 -19.51 -17.34
C PRO A 460 -12.03 -18.55 -18.15
N LEU A 461 -13.32 -18.45 -17.81
CA LEU A 461 -14.29 -17.67 -18.55
C LEU A 461 -14.52 -16.28 -17.95
N ARG A 462 -14.71 -15.28 -18.81
CA ARG A 462 -15.09 -13.91 -18.41
C ARG A 462 -16.60 -13.79 -18.35
N ILE A 463 -17.13 -13.01 -17.41
CA ILE A 463 -18.57 -12.71 -17.34
C ILE A 463 -18.90 -11.56 -18.30
N PHE A 464 -20.05 -11.61 -18.95
CA PHE A 464 -20.59 -10.46 -19.68
C PHE A 464 -20.84 -9.29 -18.71
N ALA A 465 -20.18 -8.16 -18.94
CA ALA A 465 -20.36 -6.95 -18.16
C ALA A 465 -20.99 -5.85 -19.02
N HIS A 466 -21.69 -4.91 -18.37
CA HIS A 466 -22.21 -3.68 -18.99
C HIS A 466 -23.24 -3.85 -20.12
N THR A 467 -23.88 -5.01 -20.24
CA THR A 467 -24.89 -5.28 -21.29
C THR A 467 -26.01 -4.24 -21.30
N GLU A 468 -26.57 -3.92 -20.13
CA GLU A 468 -27.67 -2.95 -20.00
C GLU A 468 -27.24 -1.53 -20.37
N ILE A 469 -26.04 -1.11 -19.93
CA ILE A 469 -25.50 0.23 -20.23
C ILE A 469 -25.26 0.37 -21.74
N VAL A 470 -24.60 -0.61 -22.34
CA VAL A 470 -24.28 -0.62 -23.78
C VAL A 470 -25.55 -0.69 -24.63
N MET A 471 -26.55 -1.48 -24.22
CA MET A 471 -27.85 -1.57 -24.91
C MET A 471 -28.67 -0.29 -24.78
N SER A 472 -28.66 0.38 -23.63
CA SER A 472 -29.39 1.63 -23.41
C SER A 472 -28.85 2.80 -24.24
N GLU A 473 -27.53 2.86 -24.46
CA GLU A 473 -26.89 3.96 -25.18
C GLU A 473 -26.80 3.75 -26.70
N LEU A 474 -26.69 2.51 -27.19
CA LEU A 474 -26.48 2.24 -28.62
C LEU A 474 -27.75 1.92 -29.41
N GLN A 475 -28.94 1.96 -28.81
CA GLN A 475 -30.23 1.62 -29.47
C GLN A 475 -30.19 0.29 -30.26
N VAL A 476 -29.35 -0.67 -29.86
CA VAL A 476 -29.21 -1.95 -30.57
C VAL A 476 -30.40 -2.85 -30.21
N GLU A 477 -31.09 -3.36 -31.24
CA GLU A 477 -32.25 -4.23 -31.11
C GLU A 477 -32.00 -5.46 -30.22
N LYS A 478 -33.11 -5.93 -29.62
CA LYS A 478 -33.24 -7.04 -28.67
C LYS A 478 -32.62 -8.39 -29.09
N ASP A 479 -32.02 -8.54 -30.26
CA ASP A 479 -31.57 -9.86 -30.76
C ASP A 479 -30.28 -10.38 -30.10
N LEU A 480 -29.49 -9.51 -29.45
CA LEU A 480 -28.38 -9.93 -28.57
C LEU A 480 -28.87 -10.67 -27.30
N SER A 481 -30.15 -10.53 -26.93
CA SER A 481 -30.74 -11.21 -25.76
C SER A 481 -31.02 -12.70 -25.98
N LYS A 482 -30.99 -13.18 -27.23
CA LYS A 482 -31.27 -14.59 -27.57
C LYS A 482 -30.05 -15.50 -27.50
N GLN A 483 -28.84 -14.96 -27.50
CA GLN A 483 -27.65 -15.77 -27.26
C GLN A 483 -27.43 -15.86 -25.75
N ASN A 484 -27.61 -17.08 -25.20
CA ASN A 484 -27.26 -17.48 -23.82
C ASN A 484 -25.75 -17.36 -23.53
N LEU A 485 -25.07 -16.33 -24.00
CA LEU A 485 -23.66 -16.08 -23.76
C LEU A 485 -23.52 -15.42 -22.38
N LYS A 486 -23.56 -16.21 -21.30
CA LYS A 486 -23.20 -15.73 -19.95
C LYS A 486 -21.67 -15.51 -19.81
N ALA A 487 -20.89 -16.01 -20.77
CA ALA A 487 -19.44 -16.04 -20.73
C ALA A 487 -18.77 -15.66 -22.05
N LEU A 488 -17.59 -15.03 -21.98
CA LEU A 488 -16.74 -14.67 -23.12
C LEU A 488 -15.34 -15.31 -23.01
N PRO A 489 -14.76 -15.77 -24.14
CA PRO A 489 -13.33 -16.10 -24.20
C PRO A 489 -12.47 -14.84 -24.06
N LEU A 490 -11.16 -15.00 -23.86
CA LEU A 490 -10.20 -13.88 -23.85
C LEU A 490 -10.02 -13.29 -25.27
N PRO A 491 -9.68 -11.99 -25.41
CA PRO A 491 -9.56 -11.36 -26.72
C PRO A 491 -8.34 -11.88 -27.48
N GLU A 492 -8.45 -11.92 -28.80
CA GLU A 492 -7.33 -12.25 -29.68
C GLU A 492 -6.26 -11.17 -29.63
N VAL A 493 -4.99 -11.60 -29.61
CA VAL A 493 -3.84 -10.72 -29.50
C VAL A 493 -2.94 -10.87 -30.71
N ASN A 494 -2.77 -9.79 -31.47
CA ASN A 494 -1.89 -9.75 -32.64
C ASN A 494 -0.50 -9.24 -32.26
N ILE A 495 0.53 -10.06 -32.51
CA ILE A 495 1.92 -9.65 -32.32
C ILE A 495 2.46 -9.04 -33.62
N ILE A 496 2.94 -7.80 -33.55
CA ILE A 496 3.51 -7.07 -34.68
C ILE A 496 5.03 -6.95 -34.53
N ASP A 497 5.77 -7.44 -35.52
CA ASP A 497 7.23 -7.31 -35.60
C ASP A 497 7.63 -5.94 -36.15
N MET A 498 8.05 -5.05 -35.25
CA MET A 498 8.46 -3.69 -35.60
C MET A 498 9.75 -3.63 -36.44
N ARG A 499 10.52 -4.72 -36.52
CA ARG A 499 11.68 -4.80 -37.43
C ARG A 499 11.22 -4.84 -38.89
N ARG A 500 10.10 -5.51 -39.17
CA ARG A 500 9.52 -5.57 -40.53
C ARG A 500 8.97 -4.22 -40.96
N GLU A 501 8.26 -3.53 -40.05
CA GLU A 501 7.76 -2.17 -40.25
C GLU A 501 8.91 -1.21 -40.64
N LEU A 502 10.02 -1.23 -39.89
CA LEU A 502 11.21 -0.42 -40.20
C LEU A 502 11.81 -0.75 -41.57
N LYS A 503 11.94 -2.05 -41.91
CA LYS A 503 12.45 -2.49 -43.22
C LYS A 503 11.56 -2.05 -44.38
N GLN A 504 10.25 -1.95 -44.14
CA GLN A 504 9.26 -1.46 -45.09
C GLN A 504 9.10 0.07 -45.07
N GLY A 505 9.99 0.79 -44.37
CA GLY A 505 10.05 2.25 -44.36
C GLY A 505 9.19 2.93 -43.29
N ASN A 506 8.41 2.20 -42.49
CA ASN A 506 7.65 2.79 -41.39
C ASN A 506 8.58 3.14 -40.22
N ARG A 507 8.72 4.44 -39.95
CA ARG A 507 9.53 4.99 -38.84
C ARG A 507 8.69 5.52 -37.68
N SER A 508 7.37 5.39 -37.76
CA SER A 508 6.43 5.72 -36.69
C SER A 508 6.65 4.81 -35.48
N ILE A 509 6.21 5.27 -34.31
CA ILE A 509 6.12 4.42 -33.12
C ILE A 509 4.95 3.44 -33.22
N PHE A 510 3.98 3.70 -34.09
CA PHE A 510 2.83 2.84 -34.35
C PHE A 510 3.08 1.99 -35.61
N SER A 511 2.76 0.71 -35.52
CA SER A 511 2.62 -0.15 -36.70
C SER A 511 1.44 0.33 -37.54
N ARG A 512 1.41 -0.06 -38.82
CA ARG A 512 0.26 0.25 -39.68
C ARG A 512 -1.03 -0.34 -39.12
N ASP A 513 -0.98 -1.61 -38.67
CA ASP A 513 -2.13 -2.28 -38.05
C ASP A 513 -2.64 -1.55 -36.79
N LEU A 514 -1.75 -1.02 -35.93
CA LEU A 514 -2.20 -0.25 -34.78
C LEU A 514 -2.80 1.09 -35.19
N HIS A 515 -2.18 1.80 -36.14
CA HIS A 515 -2.70 3.06 -36.64
C HIS A 515 -4.12 2.89 -37.21
N ASP A 516 -4.33 1.89 -38.07
CA ASP A 516 -5.62 1.61 -38.71
C ASP A 516 -6.68 1.20 -37.67
N LYS A 517 -6.30 0.41 -36.66
CA LYS A 517 -7.21 0.04 -35.56
C LYS A 517 -7.56 1.20 -34.65
N ILE A 518 -6.64 2.13 -34.40
CA ILE A 518 -6.97 3.36 -33.66
C ILE A 518 -8.00 4.16 -34.46
N HIS A 519 -7.77 4.36 -35.76
CA HIS A 519 -8.70 5.09 -36.63
C HIS A 519 -10.11 4.49 -36.60
N THR A 520 -10.23 3.19 -36.87
CA THR A 520 -11.53 2.48 -36.88
C THR A 520 -12.22 2.47 -35.51
N THR A 521 -11.46 2.44 -34.41
CA THR A 521 -12.00 2.56 -33.05
C THR A 521 -12.58 3.95 -32.81
N LEU A 522 -11.90 5.01 -33.24
CA LEU A 522 -12.36 6.39 -33.10
C LEU A 522 -13.58 6.67 -34.00
N ASP A 523 -13.58 6.16 -35.23
CA ASP A 523 -14.72 6.31 -36.17
C ASP A 523 -16.01 5.68 -35.62
N ALA A 524 -15.88 4.55 -34.91
CA ALA A 524 -16.99 3.89 -34.22
C ALA A 524 -17.44 4.64 -32.94
N GLY A 525 -16.77 5.73 -32.55
CA GLY A 525 -17.03 6.44 -31.30
C GLY A 525 -16.65 5.65 -30.04
N HIS A 526 -15.82 4.62 -30.21
CA HIS A 526 -15.30 3.77 -29.13
C HIS A 526 -13.99 4.34 -28.57
N GLN A 527 -13.48 3.73 -27.50
CA GLN A 527 -12.29 4.19 -26.79
C GLN A 527 -11.12 3.22 -26.96
N ALA A 528 -9.90 3.76 -26.91
CA ALA A 528 -8.66 2.99 -27.00
C ALA A 528 -7.75 3.20 -25.80
N ILE A 529 -7.02 2.15 -25.41
CA ILE A 529 -5.94 2.21 -24.41
C ILE A 529 -4.60 1.98 -25.10
N LEU A 530 -3.64 2.89 -24.92
CA LEU A 530 -2.27 2.77 -25.38
C LEU A 530 -1.32 2.59 -24.20
N PHE A 531 -0.75 1.40 -24.09
CA PHE A 531 0.02 0.98 -22.93
C PHE A 531 1.54 0.99 -23.21
N LEU A 532 2.30 1.50 -22.23
CA LEU A 532 3.75 1.43 -22.20
C LEU A 532 4.25 0.75 -20.93
N ASN A 533 5.06 -0.29 -21.10
CA ASN A 533 5.71 -0.99 -19.99
C ASN A 533 6.93 -0.19 -19.49
N ARG A 534 6.72 0.87 -18.73
CA ARG A 534 7.79 1.74 -18.21
C ARG A 534 7.92 1.65 -16.68
N ARG A 535 9.08 1.20 -16.19
CA ARG A 535 9.63 1.52 -14.85
C ARG A 535 11.04 2.09 -15.04
N GLY A 536 11.19 3.41 -14.88
CA GLY A 536 12.50 4.08 -14.87
C GLY A 536 12.97 4.71 -16.18
N SER A 537 14.19 5.25 -16.15
CA SER A 537 14.90 5.94 -17.24
C SER A 537 15.97 5.07 -17.93
N ALA A 538 16.15 3.83 -17.50
CA ALA A 538 17.21 2.96 -17.99
C ALA A 538 16.98 2.60 -19.47
N THR A 539 17.87 3.10 -20.33
CA THR A 539 17.89 2.78 -21.75
C THR A 539 18.68 1.48 -21.96
N TYR A 540 17.98 0.43 -22.38
CA TYR A 540 18.66 -0.76 -22.87
C TYR A 540 19.05 -0.57 -24.33
N VAL A 541 20.03 -1.35 -24.76
CA VAL A 541 20.60 -1.26 -26.10
C VAL A 541 20.20 -2.47 -26.93
N PHE A 542 19.56 -2.20 -28.06
CA PHE A 542 19.26 -3.21 -29.07
C PHE A 542 19.49 -2.68 -30.48
N CYS A 543 19.62 -3.62 -31.43
CA CYS A 543 19.72 -3.32 -32.84
C CYS A 543 18.33 -3.26 -33.49
N ARG A 544 17.95 -2.11 -34.06
CA ARG A 544 16.65 -1.94 -34.73
C ARG A 544 16.48 -2.78 -36.01
N ASN A 545 17.58 -3.23 -36.61
CA ASN A 545 17.54 -4.01 -37.85
C ASN A 545 17.26 -5.51 -37.60
N CYS A 546 17.91 -6.11 -36.61
CA CYS A 546 17.80 -7.55 -36.33
C CYS A 546 17.11 -7.88 -34.99
N GLY A 547 16.96 -6.93 -34.08
CA GLY A 547 16.42 -7.15 -32.73
C GLY A 547 17.45 -7.64 -31.72
N TYR A 548 18.72 -7.80 -32.12
CA TYR A 548 19.78 -8.25 -31.21
C TYR A 548 19.93 -7.32 -30.01
N ARG A 549 19.90 -7.91 -28.82
CA ARG A 549 20.07 -7.25 -27.53
C ARG A 549 21.48 -7.52 -27.00
N LEU A 550 22.11 -6.50 -26.42
CA LEU A 550 23.42 -6.67 -25.81
C LEU A 550 23.28 -7.29 -24.41
N SER A 551 23.60 -8.57 -24.30
CA SER A 551 23.61 -9.32 -23.04
C SER A 551 25.01 -9.45 -22.44
N CYS A 552 25.06 -9.68 -21.12
CA CYS A 552 26.26 -10.02 -20.39
C CYS A 552 26.71 -11.45 -20.74
N PRO A 553 27.98 -11.68 -21.13
CA PRO A 553 28.46 -13.03 -21.47
C PRO A 553 28.56 -13.98 -20.27
N ARG A 554 28.44 -13.47 -19.04
CA ARG A 554 28.53 -14.26 -17.79
C ARG A 554 27.17 -14.65 -17.22
N CYS A 555 26.15 -13.82 -17.46
CA CYS A 555 24.86 -13.92 -16.77
C CYS A 555 23.68 -14.04 -17.73
N ASP A 556 23.93 -13.82 -19.01
CA ASP A 556 22.92 -13.74 -20.07
C ASP A 556 21.80 -12.71 -19.83
N ILE A 557 22.03 -11.76 -18.92
CA ILE A 557 21.12 -10.65 -18.66
C ILE A 557 21.48 -9.43 -19.52
N PRO A 558 20.50 -8.56 -19.84
CA PRO A 558 20.72 -7.35 -20.61
C PRO A 558 21.70 -6.39 -19.92
N LEU A 559 22.58 -5.76 -20.72
CA LEU A 559 23.48 -4.72 -20.24
C LEU A 559 22.78 -3.35 -20.23
N THR A 560 23.08 -2.56 -19.21
CA THR A 560 22.54 -1.21 -19.04
C THR A 560 23.55 -0.18 -19.52
N PHE A 561 23.10 0.80 -20.31
CA PHE A 561 23.94 1.89 -20.78
C PHE A 561 24.04 3.00 -19.73
N HIS A 562 25.26 3.37 -19.36
CA HIS A 562 25.55 4.48 -18.46
C HIS A 562 26.10 5.65 -19.27
N ALA A 563 25.29 6.71 -19.40
CA ALA A 563 25.62 7.87 -20.22
C ALA A 563 26.86 8.63 -19.74
N ASP A 564 27.01 8.78 -18.42
CA ASP A 564 28.10 9.54 -17.80
C ASP A 564 29.49 8.94 -18.11
N GLN A 565 29.56 7.62 -18.28
CA GLN A 565 30.80 6.87 -18.49
C GLN A 565 30.88 6.23 -19.89
N ASN A 566 29.88 6.48 -20.74
CA ASN A 566 29.71 5.94 -22.10
C ASN A 566 29.97 4.42 -22.23
N HIS A 567 29.63 3.65 -21.21
CA HIS A 567 29.85 2.19 -21.20
C HIS A 567 28.56 1.42 -20.92
N LEU A 568 28.63 0.11 -21.08
CA LEU A 568 27.61 -0.86 -20.72
C LEU A 568 28.06 -1.60 -19.46
N LEU A 569 27.17 -1.72 -18.47
CA LEU A 569 27.41 -2.39 -17.20
C LEU A 569 26.36 -3.49 -16.95
N CYS A 570 26.81 -4.63 -16.45
CA CYS A 570 26.00 -5.67 -15.86
C CYS A 570 25.89 -5.42 -14.34
N HIS A 571 24.69 -5.11 -13.85
CA HIS A 571 24.46 -4.84 -12.43
C HIS A 571 24.40 -6.11 -11.56
N HIS A 572 24.42 -7.30 -12.18
CA HIS A 572 24.45 -8.55 -11.45
C HIS A 572 25.87 -9.00 -11.12
N CYS A 573 26.78 -9.02 -12.11
CA CYS A 573 28.16 -9.52 -11.92
C CYS A 573 29.26 -8.45 -12.08
N GLY A 574 28.88 -7.19 -12.32
CA GLY A 574 29.84 -6.09 -12.50
C GLY A 574 30.59 -6.08 -13.83
N TYR A 575 30.23 -6.94 -14.79
CA TYR A 575 30.86 -6.95 -16.12
C TYR A 575 30.62 -5.63 -16.87
N THR A 576 31.68 -5.03 -17.40
CA THR A 576 31.62 -3.79 -18.20
C THR A 576 32.12 -4.01 -19.63
N ARG A 577 31.59 -3.22 -20.58
CA ARG A 577 32.11 -3.13 -21.96
C ARG A 577 31.75 -1.79 -22.60
N GLN A 578 32.47 -1.40 -23.64
CA GLN A 578 32.13 -0.21 -24.43
C GLN A 578 30.90 -0.45 -25.33
N MET A 579 30.21 0.64 -25.67
CA MET A 579 29.10 0.64 -26.62
C MET A 579 29.64 0.31 -28.04
N PRO A 580 29.18 -0.78 -28.68
CA PRO A 580 29.67 -1.13 -30.01
C PRO A 580 29.12 -0.19 -31.08
N ALA A 581 29.95 0.21 -32.04
CA ALA A 581 29.54 1.06 -33.17
C ALA A 581 28.63 0.31 -34.17
N THR A 582 28.79 -1.01 -34.27
CA THR A 582 27.98 -1.88 -35.14
C THR A 582 27.41 -3.06 -34.35
N CYS A 583 26.24 -3.54 -34.77
CA CYS A 583 25.62 -4.71 -34.18
C CYS A 583 26.53 -5.95 -34.38
N PRO A 584 26.85 -6.72 -33.32
CA PRO A 584 27.71 -7.89 -33.47
C PRO A 584 27.05 -9.01 -34.28
N GLN A 585 25.71 -9.07 -34.33
CA GLN A 585 24.96 -10.08 -35.08
C GLN A 585 24.75 -9.72 -36.56
N CYS A 586 24.27 -8.50 -36.86
CA CYS A 586 23.92 -8.12 -38.24
C CYS A 586 24.82 -7.04 -38.86
N LYS A 587 25.84 -6.58 -38.14
CA LYS A 587 26.78 -5.51 -38.54
C LYS A 587 26.17 -4.14 -38.85
N SER A 588 24.85 -3.97 -38.67
CA SER A 588 24.16 -2.69 -38.83
C SER A 588 24.64 -1.63 -37.85
N ASN A 589 24.68 -0.37 -38.28
CA ASN A 589 24.91 0.81 -37.44
C ASN A 589 23.66 1.26 -36.64
N GLN A 590 22.55 0.53 -36.74
CA GLN A 590 21.28 0.85 -36.07
C GLN A 590 21.21 0.29 -34.64
N ILE A 591 22.33 0.30 -33.91
CA ILE A 591 22.37 -0.06 -32.50
C ILE A 591 22.23 1.21 -31.66
N ARG A 592 21.10 1.34 -30.96
CA ARG A 592 20.69 2.58 -30.29
C ARG A 592 20.15 2.26 -28.91
N GLN A 593 20.22 3.26 -28.05
CA GLN A 593 19.41 3.31 -26.84
C GLN A 593 17.94 3.48 -27.20
N PHE A 594 17.08 2.83 -26.46
CA PHE A 594 15.65 2.95 -26.67
C PHE A 594 14.89 3.12 -25.36
N GLY A 595 14.02 4.12 -25.34
CA GLY A 595 13.11 4.44 -24.24
C GLY A 595 12.09 5.44 -24.75
N ILE A 596 10.94 4.96 -25.19
CA ILE A 596 9.81 5.84 -25.56
C ILE A 596 9.04 6.14 -24.27
N GLY A 597 8.93 7.43 -23.93
CA GLY A 597 8.10 7.88 -22.81
C GLY A 597 6.63 8.04 -23.21
N THR A 598 5.75 8.03 -22.22
CA THR A 598 4.31 8.33 -22.36
C THR A 598 4.06 9.68 -23.04
N GLU A 599 4.88 10.68 -22.76
CA GLU A 599 4.85 12.02 -23.40
C GLU A 599 5.03 11.96 -24.91
N ARG A 600 5.98 11.14 -25.37
CA ARG A 600 6.25 10.99 -26.79
C ARG A 600 5.10 10.27 -27.51
N VAL A 601 4.45 9.33 -26.82
CA VAL A 601 3.26 8.65 -27.37
C VAL A 601 2.10 9.62 -27.47
N GLU A 602 1.81 10.38 -26.41
CA GLU A 602 0.79 11.44 -26.41
C GLU A 602 1.01 12.43 -27.56
N GLN A 603 2.23 12.94 -27.75
CA GLN A 603 2.57 13.84 -28.85
C GLN A 603 2.31 13.22 -30.23
N GLU A 604 2.66 11.94 -30.42
CA GLU A 604 2.43 11.27 -31.70
C GLU A 604 0.94 11.00 -31.95
N VAL A 605 0.18 10.64 -30.92
CA VAL A 605 -1.28 10.50 -31.01
C VAL A 605 -1.90 11.83 -31.43
N SER A 606 -1.59 12.93 -30.73
CA SER A 606 -2.15 14.24 -31.05
C SER A 606 -1.77 14.73 -32.45
N LYS A 607 -0.61 14.29 -32.98
CA LYS A 607 -0.18 14.60 -34.34
C LYS A 607 -0.94 13.79 -35.39
N GLN A 608 -1.15 12.49 -35.16
CA GLN A 608 -1.79 11.58 -36.14
C GLN A 608 -3.32 11.60 -36.06
N PHE A 609 -3.88 11.91 -34.90
CA PHE A 609 -5.32 11.96 -34.63
C PHE A 609 -5.70 13.28 -33.92
N PRO A 610 -5.69 14.43 -34.63
CA PRO A 610 -5.88 15.75 -34.01
C PRO A 610 -7.25 15.97 -33.38
N SER A 611 -8.26 15.21 -33.81
CA SER A 611 -9.63 15.25 -33.29
C SER A 611 -9.81 14.41 -32.01
N ALA A 612 -8.86 13.53 -31.68
CA ALA A 612 -8.99 12.63 -30.53
C ALA A 612 -8.66 13.34 -29.22
N ARG A 613 -9.50 13.14 -28.19
CA ARG A 613 -9.25 13.64 -26.84
C ARG A 613 -8.39 12.64 -26.09
N VAL A 614 -7.15 13.01 -25.80
CA VAL A 614 -6.15 12.14 -25.19
C VAL A 614 -5.97 12.46 -23.70
N ILE A 615 -5.96 11.42 -22.86
CA ILE A 615 -5.55 11.51 -21.47
C ILE A 615 -4.24 10.74 -21.29
N ARG A 616 -3.24 11.38 -20.68
CA ARG A 616 -2.02 10.72 -20.21
C ARG A 616 -2.12 10.38 -18.73
N MET A 617 -1.76 9.15 -18.37
CA MET A 617 -1.75 8.65 -17.00
C MET A 617 -0.43 7.93 -16.70
N ASP A 618 0.49 8.62 -16.04
CA ASP A 618 1.76 8.09 -15.58
C ASP A 618 2.10 8.55 -14.16
N SER A 619 3.16 7.98 -13.57
CA SER A 619 3.59 8.30 -12.21
C SER A 619 4.08 9.75 -12.04
N GLY A 620 4.41 10.45 -13.13
CA GLY A 620 4.92 11.83 -13.11
C GLY A 620 3.84 12.88 -12.87
N ILE A 621 2.60 12.60 -13.27
CA ILE A 621 1.43 13.49 -13.07
C ILE A 621 1.00 13.55 -11.57
N SER A 622 1.56 12.65 -10.74
CA SER A 622 1.05 12.24 -9.44
C SER A 622 1.38 13.13 -8.22
N LYS A 623 1.65 14.44 -8.37
CA LYS A 623 1.97 15.30 -7.21
C LYS A 623 0.73 15.85 -6.47
N GLN A 624 -0.45 15.84 -7.07
CA GLN A 624 -1.69 16.30 -6.43
C GLN A 624 -2.62 15.11 -6.10
N LYS A 625 -3.15 15.11 -4.88
CA LYS A 625 -4.05 14.06 -4.36
C LYS A 625 -5.34 14.02 -5.18
N GLY A 626 -5.78 12.82 -5.58
CA GLY A 626 -7.09 12.59 -6.23
C GLY A 626 -7.14 12.77 -7.75
N ILE A 627 -6.09 13.27 -8.42
CA ILE A 627 -6.10 13.48 -9.89
C ILE A 627 -6.39 12.20 -10.65
N HIS A 628 -5.79 11.07 -10.25
CA HIS A 628 -5.97 9.80 -10.94
C HIS A 628 -7.44 9.39 -11.00
N GLU A 629 -8.19 9.55 -9.91
CA GLU A 629 -9.63 9.24 -9.90
C GLU A 629 -10.42 10.14 -10.84
N VAL A 630 -10.05 11.42 -10.91
CA VAL A 630 -10.69 12.38 -11.82
C VAL A 630 -10.45 11.98 -13.28
N LEU A 631 -9.22 11.65 -13.65
CA LEU A 631 -8.88 11.23 -15.01
C LEU A 631 -9.58 9.93 -15.41
N LEU A 632 -9.64 8.96 -14.49
CA LEU A 632 -10.33 7.70 -14.70
C LEU A 632 -11.85 7.89 -14.85
N ARG A 633 -12.46 8.80 -14.07
CA ARG A 633 -13.87 9.19 -14.26
C ARG A 633 -14.09 9.90 -15.58
N GLN A 634 -13.21 10.83 -15.98
CA GLN A 634 -13.32 11.49 -17.29
C GLN A 634 -13.27 10.48 -18.45
N PHE A 635 -12.39 9.49 -18.37
CA PHE A 635 -12.33 8.44 -19.37
C PHE A 635 -13.58 7.54 -19.32
N ALA A 636 -14.05 7.14 -18.13
CA ALA A 636 -15.28 6.36 -17.98
C ALA A 636 -16.54 7.11 -18.50
N ASP A 637 -16.62 8.43 -18.28
CA ASP A 637 -17.67 9.33 -18.76
C ASP A 637 -17.56 9.67 -20.26
N ARG A 638 -16.65 9.03 -21.01
CA ARG A 638 -16.40 9.29 -22.44
C ARG A 638 -16.03 10.75 -22.76
N LYS A 639 -15.41 11.47 -21.80
CA LYS A 639 -14.83 12.80 -22.03
C LYS A 639 -13.46 12.73 -22.69
N ALA A 640 -12.92 11.53 -22.86
CA ALA A 640 -11.69 11.25 -23.60
C ALA A 640 -11.83 9.97 -24.44
N ASP A 641 -11.10 9.90 -25.54
CA ASP A 641 -11.18 8.82 -26.53
C ASP A 641 -9.99 7.87 -26.41
N ILE A 642 -8.80 8.39 -26.05
CA ILE A 642 -7.57 7.61 -25.93
C ILE A 642 -6.94 7.81 -24.54
N LEU A 643 -6.64 6.71 -23.87
CA LEU A 643 -5.91 6.69 -22.61
C LEU A 643 -4.50 6.14 -22.79
N VAL A 644 -3.49 6.99 -22.63
CA VAL A 644 -2.07 6.64 -22.73
C VAL A 644 -1.49 6.46 -21.32
N GLY A 645 -0.87 5.32 -21.02
CA GLY A 645 -0.33 5.13 -19.67
C GLY A 645 0.49 3.88 -19.44
N THR A 646 0.88 3.70 -18.18
CA THR A 646 1.75 2.60 -17.72
C THR A 646 0.98 1.61 -16.85
N GLN A 647 1.66 0.93 -15.92
CA GLN A 647 1.15 -0.16 -15.08
C GLN A 647 -0.18 0.14 -14.37
N MET A 648 -0.51 1.42 -14.13
CA MET A 648 -1.79 1.80 -13.50
C MET A 648 -3.01 1.44 -14.35
N LEU A 649 -2.89 1.41 -15.68
CA LEU A 649 -3.98 1.05 -16.60
C LEU A 649 -4.36 -0.44 -16.56
N ALA A 650 -3.48 -1.28 -16.00
CA ALA A 650 -3.66 -2.72 -15.98
C ALA A 650 -4.61 -3.21 -14.87
N LYS A 651 -5.00 -2.37 -13.90
CA LYS A 651 -5.60 -2.79 -12.62
C LYS A 651 -6.98 -2.17 -12.35
N GLY A 652 -7.85 -2.96 -11.72
CA GLY A 652 -8.99 -2.49 -10.91
C GLY A 652 -10.19 -1.79 -11.57
N ILE A 653 -10.14 -1.38 -12.84
CA ILE A 653 -11.21 -0.56 -13.45
C ILE A 653 -11.70 -1.17 -14.77
N ASP A 654 -13.02 -1.21 -14.94
CA ASP A 654 -13.68 -1.73 -16.13
C ASP A 654 -14.20 -0.57 -17.00
N PHE A 655 -13.97 -0.63 -18.31
CA PHE A 655 -14.35 0.42 -19.26
C PHE A 655 -15.20 -0.19 -20.39
N PRO A 656 -16.52 0.07 -20.41
CA PRO A 656 -17.44 -0.61 -21.31
C PRO A 656 -17.19 -0.33 -22.80
N PHE A 657 -16.67 0.85 -23.14
CA PHE A 657 -16.46 1.27 -24.54
C PHE A 657 -15.01 1.06 -25.02
N VAL A 658 -14.17 0.36 -24.25
CA VAL A 658 -12.80 0.05 -24.69
C VAL A 658 -12.80 -1.18 -25.60
N THR A 659 -12.63 -0.94 -26.90
CA THR A 659 -12.57 -1.98 -27.93
C THR A 659 -11.16 -2.19 -28.50
N LEU A 660 -10.20 -1.34 -28.14
CA LEU A 660 -8.80 -1.48 -28.58
C LEU A 660 -7.83 -1.30 -27.42
N VAL A 661 -6.87 -2.23 -27.33
CA VAL A 661 -5.68 -2.10 -26.48
C VAL A 661 -4.43 -2.25 -27.34
N GLY A 662 -3.64 -1.18 -27.45
CA GLY A 662 -2.35 -1.17 -28.15
C GLY A 662 -1.19 -1.12 -27.15
N VAL A 663 -0.37 -2.18 -27.11
CA VAL A 663 0.91 -2.17 -26.39
C VAL A 663 1.99 -1.66 -27.34
N ILE A 664 2.49 -0.45 -27.07
CA ILE A 664 3.43 0.25 -27.95
C ILE A 664 4.78 -0.47 -28.01
N LEU A 665 5.24 -1.01 -26.87
CA LEU A 665 6.48 -1.79 -26.77
C LEU A 665 6.33 -2.89 -25.71
N ALA A 666 6.19 -4.14 -26.18
CA ALA A 666 6.04 -5.28 -25.31
C ALA A 666 7.37 -5.80 -24.72
N ASP A 667 8.51 -5.49 -25.34
CA ASP A 667 9.85 -6.00 -25.01
C ASP A 667 10.61 -5.21 -23.94
N VAL A 668 10.14 -4.00 -23.59
CA VAL A 668 10.86 -3.11 -22.65
C VAL A 668 11.12 -3.77 -21.30
N GLY A 669 10.11 -4.45 -20.75
CA GLY A 669 10.20 -5.11 -19.45
C GLY A 669 11.23 -6.25 -19.41
N LEU A 670 11.46 -6.94 -20.53
CA LEU A 670 12.42 -8.04 -20.64
C LEU A 670 13.88 -7.58 -20.54
N SER A 671 14.11 -6.28 -20.68
CA SER A 671 15.45 -5.72 -20.69
C SER A 671 15.94 -5.28 -19.30
N MET A 672 15.09 -5.40 -18.28
CA MET A 672 15.48 -5.11 -16.91
C MET A 672 16.39 -6.22 -16.36
N PRO A 673 17.51 -5.90 -15.69
CA PRO A 673 18.41 -6.91 -15.11
C PRO A 673 17.86 -7.46 -13.79
N ASP A 674 16.66 -8.01 -13.84
CA ASP A 674 15.92 -8.57 -12.72
C ASP A 674 15.44 -9.98 -13.09
N PHE A 675 15.56 -10.93 -12.19
CA PHE A 675 15.19 -12.32 -12.46
C PHE A 675 13.68 -12.50 -12.71
N ARG A 676 12.83 -11.56 -12.24
CA ARG A 676 11.38 -11.54 -12.48
C ARG A 676 10.98 -10.73 -13.71
N ALA A 677 11.92 -10.26 -14.53
CA ALA A 677 11.64 -9.45 -15.71
C ALA A 677 10.65 -10.12 -16.68
N ALA A 678 10.86 -11.41 -16.96
CA ALA A 678 9.98 -12.21 -17.82
C ALA A 678 8.59 -12.38 -17.22
N GLU A 679 8.51 -12.78 -15.93
CA GLU A 679 7.26 -12.91 -15.18
C GLU A 679 6.44 -11.64 -15.15
N ARG A 680 7.05 -10.52 -14.77
CA ARG A 680 6.37 -9.21 -14.74
C ARG A 680 5.88 -8.80 -16.12
N THR A 681 6.67 -9.06 -17.16
CA THR A 681 6.27 -8.75 -18.55
C THR A 681 5.06 -9.59 -18.96
N PHE A 682 5.09 -10.89 -18.71
CA PHE A 682 3.96 -11.78 -18.97
C PHE A 682 2.69 -11.32 -18.23
N GLN A 683 2.80 -11.04 -16.93
CA GLN A 683 1.69 -10.61 -16.07
C GLN A 683 1.07 -9.30 -16.59
N LEU A 684 1.90 -8.30 -16.87
CA LEU A 684 1.44 -6.99 -17.35
C LEU A 684 0.75 -7.11 -18.72
N LEU A 685 1.37 -7.82 -19.67
CA LEU A 685 0.80 -8.00 -21.01
C LEU A 685 -0.55 -8.73 -20.96
N THR A 686 -0.64 -9.80 -20.18
CA THR A 686 -1.88 -10.58 -20.01
C THR A 686 -2.99 -9.74 -19.37
N GLN A 687 -2.66 -8.95 -18.34
CA GLN A 687 -3.63 -8.08 -17.67
C GLN A 687 -4.16 -6.98 -18.59
N VAL A 688 -3.25 -6.34 -19.33
CA VAL A 688 -3.56 -5.26 -20.27
C VAL A 688 -4.41 -5.80 -21.42
N ALA A 689 -4.05 -6.96 -21.99
CA ALA A 689 -4.86 -7.62 -23.00
C ALA A 689 -6.29 -7.92 -22.49
N GLY A 690 -6.42 -8.37 -21.24
CA GLY A 690 -7.72 -8.63 -20.61
C GLY A 690 -8.57 -7.39 -20.28
N ARG A 691 -8.13 -6.17 -20.62
CA ARG A 691 -8.95 -4.95 -20.54
C ARG A 691 -9.81 -4.73 -21.78
N ALA A 692 -9.45 -5.29 -22.94
CA ALA A 692 -10.24 -5.16 -24.16
C ALA A 692 -11.46 -6.10 -24.16
N GLY A 693 -12.55 -5.64 -24.77
CA GLY A 693 -13.68 -6.49 -25.15
C GLY A 693 -14.38 -7.16 -23.98
N ARG A 694 -14.70 -6.36 -22.95
CA ARG A 694 -15.55 -6.77 -21.82
C ARG A 694 -17.03 -6.47 -22.02
N SER A 695 -17.34 -5.71 -23.07
CA SER A 695 -18.69 -5.41 -23.53
C SER A 695 -19.07 -6.27 -24.75
N PRO A 696 -20.35 -6.28 -25.13
CA PRO A 696 -20.82 -6.92 -26.37
C PRO A 696 -20.13 -6.41 -27.65
N LEU A 697 -19.41 -5.29 -27.60
CA LEU A 697 -18.71 -4.68 -28.73
C LEU A 697 -17.47 -5.48 -29.19
N GLY A 698 -17.04 -6.47 -28.40
CA GLY A 698 -15.80 -7.20 -28.65
C GLY A 698 -14.56 -6.32 -28.40
N GLY A 699 -13.38 -6.86 -28.65
CA GLY A 699 -12.15 -6.11 -28.44
C GLY A 699 -10.95 -6.71 -29.17
N ASN A 700 -10.07 -5.83 -29.62
CA ASN A 700 -8.83 -6.15 -30.31
C ASN A 700 -7.63 -5.77 -29.43
N VAL A 701 -6.59 -6.61 -29.45
CA VAL A 701 -5.34 -6.33 -28.74
C VAL A 701 -4.18 -6.44 -29.70
N ILE A 702 -3.25 -5.48 -29.65
CA ILE A 702 -2.04 -5.46 -30.47
C ILE A 702 -0.81 -5.33 -29.59
N PHE A 703 0.15 -6.24 -29.75
CA PHE A 703 1.48 -6.17 -29.15
C PHE A 703 2.52 -5.80 -30.19
N GLN A 704 3.01 -4.56 -30.16
CA GLN A 704 4.17 -4.17 -30.96
C GLN A 704 5.47 -4.51 -30.22
N THR A 705 6.41 -5.14 -30.93
CA THR A 705 7.69 -5.55 -30.34
C THR A 705 8.79 -5.66 -31.39
N TYR A 706 10.03 -5.42 -30.97
CA TYR A 706 11.23 -5.75 -31.77
C TYR A 706 11.72 -7.19 -31.56
N GLN A 707 11.09 -7.91 -30.63
CA GLN A 707 11.44 -9.28 -30.24
C GLN A 707 10.16 -10.16 -30.22
N PRO A 708 9.51 -10.39 -31.38
CA PRO A 708 8.24 -11.14 -31.44
C PRO A 708 8.37 -12.61 -31.03
N ASP A 709 9.59 -13.17 -31.08
CA ASP A 709 9.86 -14.57 -30.81
C ASP A 709 10.06 -14.89 -29.32
N GLU A 710 10.17 -13.87 -28.47
CA GLU A 710 10.40 -14.01 -27.02
C GLU A 710 9.21 -14.69 -26.32
N TYR A 711 9.52 -15.71 -25.51
CA TYR A 711 8.51 -16.58 -24.91
C TYR A 711 7.48 -15.84 -24.02
N PRO A 712 7.81 -14.82 -23.20
CA PRO A 712 6.82 -14.14 -22.37
C PRO A 712 5.78 -13.39 -23.21
N ILE A 713 6.18 -12.86 -24.37
CA ILE A 713 5.29 -12.13 -25.28
C ILE A 713 4.37 -13.11 -26.01
N ARG A 714 4.92 -14.20 -26.57
CA ARG A 714 4.13 -15.22 -27.28
C ARG A 714 3.12 -15.91 -26.38
N MET A 715 3.52 -16.27 -25.16
CA MET A 715 2.65 -16.93 -24.20
C MET A 715 1.59 -15.98 -23.63
N ALA A 716 1.93 -14.70 -23.40
CA ALA A 716 0.95 -13.69 -23.00
C ALA A 716 -0.10 -13.43 -24.09
N ALA A 717 0.30 -13.39 -25.37
CA ALA A 717 -0.63 -13.22 -26.49
C ALA A 717 -1.64 -14.40 -26.60
N LYS A 718 -1.22 -15.61 -26.19
CA LYS A 718 -2.08 -16.79 -26.13
C LYS A 718 -2.81 -16.96 -24.80
N HIS A 719 -2.58 -16.08 -23.84
CA HIS A 719 -3.07 -16.20 -22.46
C HIS A 719 -2.66 -17.54 -21.78
N ASP A 720 -1.52 -18.11 -22.18
CA ASP A 720 -1.07 -19.43 -21.76
C ASP A 720 -0.14 -19.36 -20.54
N PHE A 721 -0.75 -19.19 -19.37
CA PHE A 721 -0.03 -19.20 -18.09
C PHE A 721 0.63 -20.55 -17.79
N SER A 722 0.04 -21.66 -18.23
CA SER A 722 0.54 -22.99 -17.84
C SER A 722 1.89 -23.27 -18.50
N SER A 723 2.00 -23.03 -19.81
CA SER A 723 3.27 -23.17 -20.53
C SER A 723 4.30 -22.13 -20.07
N PHE A 724 3.86 -20.91 -19.75
CA PHE A 724 4.74 -19.88 -19.18
C PHE A 724 5.33 -20.32 -17.85
N TYR A 725 4.49 -20.83 -16.94
CA TYR A 725 4.90 -21.32 -15.62
C TYR A 725 5.94 -22.43 -15.72
N GLU A 726 5.71 -23.44 -16.58
CA GLU A 726 6.63 -24.56 -16.73
C GLU A 726 7.99 -24.13 -17.27
N HIS A 727 8.00 -23.26 -18.28
CA HIS A 727 9.23 -22.73 -18.87
C HIS A 727 10.03 -21.89 -17.86
N GLU A 728 9.36 -20.94 -17.20
CA GLU A 728 10.00 -20.04 -16.22
C GLU A 728 10.50 -20.82 -15.00
N LEU A 729 9.72 -21.78 -14.49
CA LEU A 729 10.13 -22.62 -13.38
C LEU A 729 11.39 -23.44 -13.73
N GLY A 730 11.46 -24.00 -14.93
CA GLY A 730 12.65 -24.71 -15.42
C GLY A 730 13.89 -23.80 -15.49
N TYR A 731 13.73 -22.56 -15.94
CA TYR A 731 14.81 -21.58 -15.98
C TYR A 731 15.30 -21.20 -14.57
N ARG A 732 14.38 -20.92 -13.64
CA ARG A 732 14.71 -20.58 -12.25
C ARG A 732 15.34 -21.74 -11.48
N SER A 733 14.94 -22.98 -11.78
CA SER A 733 15.55 -24.18 -11.20
C SER A 733 17.02 -24.30 -11.59
N LYS A 734 17.36 -24.06 -12.86
CA LYS A 734 18.74 -24.15 -13.36
C LYS A 734 19.65 -23.08 -12.77
N LEU A 735 19.12 -21.88 -12.55
CA LEU A 735 19.88 -20.74 -12.04
C LEU A 735 19.84 -20.61 -10.50
N GLY A 736 19.06 -21.45 -9.82
CA GLY A 736 18.88 -21.42 -8.38
C GLY A 736 18.21 -20.14 -7.87
N TYR A 737 17.21 -19.62 -8.59
CA TYR A 737 16.41 -18.46 -8.17
C TYR A 737 15.11 -18.86 -7.46
N PRO A 738 14.44 -17.94 -6.73
CA PRO A 738 13.15 -18.20 -6.12
C PRO A 738 12.14 -18.80 -7.12
N PRO A 739 11.45 -19.90 -6.79
CA PRO A 739 11.20 -20.41 -5.44
C PRO A 739 12.19 -21.47 -4.91
N PHE A 740 13.26 -21.79 -5.63
CA PHE A 740 14.22 -22.83 -5.23
C PHE A 740 15.26 -22.34 -4.21
N SER A 741 15.43 -21.03 -4.11
CA SER A 741 16.25 -20.35 -3.11
C SER A 741 15.49 -19.14 -2.58
N ARG A 742 15.95 -18.63 -1.45
CA ARG A 742 15.57 -17.34 -0.87
C ARG A 742 16.69 -16.34 -1.09
N LEU A 743 16.33 -15.07 -1.14
CA LEU A 743 17.26 -13.97 -1.38
C LEU A 743 17.24 -13.01 -0.21
N ILE A 744 18.40 -12.51 0.21
CA ILE A 744 18.51 -11.37 1.13
C ILE A 744 19.36 -10.31 0.49
N ARG A 745 18.83 -9.09 0.35
CA ARG A 745 19.60 -7.92 -0.09
C ARG A 745 20.02 -7.10 1.13
N LEU A 746 21.31 -6.86 1.25
CA LEU A 746 21.91 -5.92 2.19
C LEU A 746 22.36 -4.68 1.41
N GLU A 747 21.80 -3.51 1.71
CA GLU A 747 22.12 -2.25 1.05
C GLU A 747 22.85 -1.29 2.00
N PHE A 748 23.92 -0.68 1.48
CA PHE A 748 24.80 0.27 2.15
C PHE A 748 24.69 1.63 1.47
N ARG A 749 24.45 2.67 2.26
CA ARG A 749 24.19 4.04 1.78
C ARG A 749 25.18 5.01 2.40
N HIS A 750 25.86 5.81 1.58
CA HIS A 750 26.70 6.89 2.08
C HIS A 750 26.78 8.06 1.10
N ARG A 751 27.12 9.27 1.57
CA ARG A 751 27.30 10.45 0.70
C ARG A 751 28.60 10.40 -0.12
N ASP A 752 29.59 9.70 0.41
CA ASP A 752 30.85 9.34 -0.24
C ASP A 752 30.76 7.91 -0.78
N GLU A 753 31.15 7.72 -2.05
CA GLU A 753 31.15 6.42 -2.73
C GLU A 753 32.13 5.42 -2.10
N ASN A 754 33.32 5.88 -1.69
CA ASN A 754 34.36 5.01 -1.14
C ASN A 754 33.93 4.43 0.20
N GLU A 755 33.30 5.24 1.07
CA GLU A 755 32.76 4.79 2.35
C GLU A 755 31.63 3.77 2.19
N ALA A 756 30.72 3.97 1.22
CA ALA A 756 29.67 2.99 0.92
C ALA A 756 30.27 1.65 0.44
N LYS A 757 31.30 1.72 -0.41
CA LYS A 757 32.03 0.56 -0.92
C LYS A 757 32.77 -0.18 0.20
N LEU A 758 33.53 0.52 1.03
CA LEU A 758 34.30 -0.05 2.15
C LEU A 758 33.37 -0.74 3.16
N SER A 759 32.24 -0.11 3.48
CA SER A 759 31.21 -0.69 4.36
C SER A 759 30.67 -2.01 3.80
N ALA A 760 30.38 -2.06 2.49
CA ALA A 760 29.91 -3.27 1.83
C ALA A 760 31.01 -4.36 1.78
N GLN A 761 32.27 -3.99 1.53
CA GLN A 761 33.40 -4.94 1.52
C GLN A 761 33.63 -5.55 2.91
N SER A 762 33.67 -4.73 3.96
CA SER A 762 33.83 -5.21 5.33
C SER A 762 32.70 -6.14 5.75
N MET A 763 31.45 -5.83 5.40
CA MET A 763 30.32 -6.71 5.70
C MET A 763 30.38 -8.02 4.89
N ALA A 764 30.81 -7.99 3.63
CA ALA A 764 30.95 -9.19 2.81
C ALA A 764 31.98 -10.18 3.41
N GLU A 765 33.08 -9.68 3.97
CA GLU A 765 34.07 -10.49 4.68
C GLU A 765 33.47 -11.14 5.94
N LYS A 766 32.73 -10.37 6.75
CA LYS A 766 32.03 -10.88 7.94
C LYS A 766 31.03 -11.97 7.59
N ILE A 767 30.21 -11.75 6.57
CA ILE A 767 29.21 -12.75 6.13
C ILE A 767 29.90 -14.00 5.60
N SER A 768 30.96 -13.86 4.82
CA SER A 768 31.74 -15.00 4.32
C SER A 768 32.33 -15.84 5.46
N PHE A 769 32.78 -15.18 6.53
CA PHE A 769 33.21 -15.86 7.75
C PHE A 769 32.04 -16.59 8.43
N TRP A 770 30.89 -15.95 8.61
CA TRP A 770 29.70 -16.57 9.23
C TRP A 770 29.17 -17.77 8.45
N ILE A 771 29.19 -17.72 7.11
CA ILE A 771 28.80 -18.85 6.26
C ILE A 771 29.71 -20.05 6.52
N LYS A 772 31.03 -19.83 6.57
CA LYS A 772 32.01 -20.89 6.83
C LYS A 772 31.89 -21.43 8.26
N ALA A 773 31.81 -20.55 9.26
CA ALA A 773 31.73 -20.92 10.67
C ALA A 773 30.42 -21.66 11.01
N GLY A 774 29.30 -21.24 10.43
CA GLY A 774 27.99 -21.88 10.60
C GLY A 774 27.73 -23.06 9.67
N ASN A 775 28.71 -23.47 8.85
CA ASN A 775 28.60 -24.56 7.88
C ASN A 775 27.42 -24.43 6.89
N HIS A 776 27.07 -23.19 6.49
CA HIS A 776 25.98 -22.89 5.57
C HIS A 776 26.39 -23.10 4.10
N LYS A 777 26.85 -24.30 3.73
CA LYS A 777 27.44 -24.63 2.41
C LYS A 777 26.56 -24.34 1.19
N GLN A 778 25.25 -24.16 1.38
CA GLN A 778 24.27 -23.88 0.31
C GLN A 778 23.89 -22.39 0.20
N THR A 779 24.58 -21.51 0.92
CA THR A 779 24.36 -20.06 0.85
C THR A 779 25.54 -19.39 0.15
N ASP A 780 25.26 -18.78 -1.00
CA ASP A 780 26.21 -18.01 -1.79
C ASP A 780 26.10 -16.52 -1.47
N ILE A 781 27.21 -15.80 -1.68
CA ILE A 781 27.29 -14.34 -1.64
C ILE A 781 27.52 -13.80 -3.06
N ILE A 782 26.70 -12.83 -3.47
CA ILE A 782 26.84 -12.10 -4.73
C ILE A 782 27.14 -10.64 -4.39
N GLY A 783 28.22 -10.10 -4.94
CA GLY A 783 28.75 -8.79 -4.58
C GLY A 783 29.97 -8.88 -3.64
N PRO A 784 30.40 -7.76 -3.05
CA PRO A 784 29.76 -6.44 -3.06
C PRO A 784 29.82 -5.75 -4.43
N VAL A 785 28.71 -5.18 -4.87
CA VAL A 785 28.57 -4.44 -6.15
C VAL A 785 27.76 -3.16 -5.97
N PRO A 786 27.91 -2.14 -6.82
CA PRO A 786 27.00 -1.00 -6.82
C PRO A 786 25.56 -1.44 -7.14
N CYS A 787 24.58 -0.74 -6.56
CA CYS A 787 23.17 -0.95 -6.91
C CYS A 787 22.89 -0.60 -8.39
N PHE A 788 21.74 -1.01 -8.92
CA PHE A 788 21.34 -0.66 -10.29
C PHE A 788 21.34 0.85 -10.53
N PHE A 789 20.83 1.60 -9.56
CA PHE A 789 21.04 3.04 -9.45
C PHE A 789 22.18 3.30 -8.45
N PRO A 790 23.43 3.56 -8.92
CA PRO A 790 24.57 3.70 -8.03
C PRO A 790 24.47 4.92 -7.13
N LYS A 791 23.72 5.95 -7.54
CA LYS A 791 23.50 7.19 -6.80
C LYS A 791 22.03 7.61 -6.89
N LEU A 792 21.42 7.91 -5.74
CA LEU A 792 20.02 8.39 -5.66
C LEU A 792 19.93 9.50 -4.61
N ASN A 793 19.37 10.66 -4.96
CA ASN A 793 19.30 11.85 -4.08
C ASN A 793 20.66 12.20 -3.43
N ALA A 794 21.74 12.17 -4.23
CA ALA A 794 23.12 12.40 -3.81
C ALA A 794 23.72 11.39 -2.80
N ILE A 795 23.09 10.22 -2.64
CA ILE A 795 23.57 9.12 -1.80
C ILE A 795 24.02 7.97 -2.70
N TYR A 796 25.26 7.53 -2.54
CA TYR A 796 25.82 6.34 -3.20
C TYR A 796 25.32 5.06 -2.53
N ARG A 797 25.06 4.03 -3.33
CA ARG A 797 24.41 2.80 -2.93
C ARG A 797 25.19 1.57 -3.38
N TRP A 798 25.61 0.76 -2.43
CA TRP A 798 26.25 -0.54 -2.64
C TRP A 798 25.40 -1.66 -2.06
N GLN A 799 25.51 -2.87 -2.61
CA GLN A 799 24.72 -4.01 -2.16
C GLN A 799 25.51 -5.32 -2.11
N ILE A 800 25.02 -6.21 -1.26
CA ILE A 800 25.36 -7.62 -1.17
C ILE A 800 24.05 -8.41 -1.28
N ILE A 801 24.06 -9.50 -2.05
CA ILE A 801 22.92 -10.41 -2.15
C ILE A 801 23.34 -11.77 -1.63
N LEU A 802 22.62 -12.27 -0.63
CA LEU A 802 22.74 -13.66 -0.17
C LEU A 802 21.69 -14.50 -0.86
N ARG A 803 22.09 -15.68 -1.34
CA ARG A 803 21.22 -16.61 -2.03
C ARG A 803 21.40 -18.01 -1.46
N GLY A 804 20.33 -18.63 -0.99
CA GLY A 804 20.37 -19.98 -0.46
C GLY A 804 19.01 -20.43 0.06
N PRO A 805 18.87 -21.66 0.57
CA PRO A 805 17.58 -22.15 1.08
C PRO A 805 17.19 -21.49 2.41
N ARG A 806 18.17 -21.16 3.27
CA ARG A 806 17.96 -20.57 4.61
C ARG A 806 18.94 -19.42 4.92
N PRO A 807 19.00 -18.36 4.09
CA PRO A 807 19.97 -17.28 4.26
C PRO A 807 19.74 -16.44 5.53
N ILE A 808 18.52 -16.46 6.10
CA ILE A 808 18.19 -15.75 7.35
C ILE A 808 19.03 -16.27 8.51
N GLU A 809 19.27 -17.59 8.58
CA GLU A 809 20.03 -18.21 9.68
C GLU A 809 21.48 -17.70 9.77
N VAL A 810 22.06 -17.28 8.64
CA VAL A 810 23.40 -16.70 8.58
C VAL A 810 23.47 -15.35 9.31
N LEU A 811 22.40 -14.57 9.24
CA LEU A 811 22.34 -13.19 9.74
C LEU A 811 21.60 -13.07 11.07
N PHE A 812 20.88 -14.10 11.49
CA PHE A 812 20.08 -14.07 12.71
C PHE A 812 20.96 -13.81 13.95
N ASN A 813 20.54 -12.87 14.80
CA ASN A 813 21.29 -12.40 15.97
C ASN A 813 22.71 -11.88 15.68
N LYS A 814 22.97 -11.38 14.46
CA LYS A 814 24.24 -10.72 14.11
C LYS A 814 24.07 -9.21 14.12
N GLU A 815 25.15 -8.50 14.44
CA GLU A 815 25.20 -7.05 14.38
C GLU A 815 25.43 -6.60 12.92
N LEU A 816 24.40 -6.00 12.33
CA LEU A 816 24.41 -5.56 10.93
C LEU A 816 24.67 -4.05 10.78
N GLY A 817 24.79 -3.30 11.88
CA GLY A 817 25.00 -1.85 11.84
C GLY A 817 23.87 -1.10 11.14
N GLU A 818 24.19 -0.02 10.42
CA GLU A 818 23.21 0.81 9.70
C GLU A 818 22.76 0.21 8.35
N THR A 819 23.03 -1.08 8.12
CA THR A 819 22.69 -1.75 6.85
C THR A 819 21.19 -1.91 6.66
N ILE A 820 20.72 -1.62 5.45
CA ILE A 820 19.33 -1.84 5.05
C ILE A 820 19.17 -3.28 4.59
N VAL A 821 18.48 -4.09 5.39
CA VAL A 821 18.20 -5.50 5.08
C VAL A 821 16.81 -5.63 4.46
N THR A 822 16.73 -6.38 3.36
CA THR A 822 15.49 -6.75 2.67
C THR A 822 15.50 -8.25 2.40
N VAL A 823 14.59 -8.98 3.05
CA VAL A 823 14.42 -10.43 2.86
C VAL A 823 13.40 -10.67 1.74
N ASP A 824 13.71 -11.60 0.86
CA ASP A 824 12.97 -11.93 -0.37
C ASP A 824 12.53 -10.68 -1.16
N PRO A 825 13.49 -9.82 -1.56
CA PRO A 825 13.19 -8.58 -2.25
C PRO A 825 12.37 -8.87 -3.52
N VAL A 826 11.33 -8.07 -3.74
CA VAL A 826 10.52 -8.18 -4.97
C VAL A 826 11.32 -7.82 -6.22
N SER A 827 12.40 -7.07 -6.07
CA SER A 827 13.26 -6.57 -7.14
C SER A 827 14.70 -6.49 -6.66
N LEU A 828 15.66 -6.85 -7.53
CA LEU A 828 17.09 -6.66 -7.26
C LEU A 828 17.64 -5.32 -7.81
N LEU A 829 16.76 -4.53 -8.43
CA LEU A 829 17.04 -3.17 -8.93
C LEU A 829 17.14 -2.11 -7.82
#